data_AF-A0A7W5E1B0-F1
#
_entry.id   AF-A0A7W5E1B0-F1
#
_cell.length_a   1.000
_cell.length_b   1.000
_cell.length_c   1.000
_cell.angle_alpha   90.00
_cell.angle_beta   90.00
_cell.angle_gamma   90.00
#
_symmetry.space_group_name_H-M   'P 1'
#
loop_
_entity.id
_entity.type
_entity.pdbx_description
1 polymer ?
#
loop_
_entity_poly.entity_id
_entity_poly.type
_entity_poly.pdbx_seq_one_letter_code
_entity_poly.pdbx_strand_id
1 'polypeptide(L)'
;MESILTNRRRIAGRNVFRLRMEHLEPRRLLAAMTQSGLSLEDMRDEISGQFSSATIITHGFQLDGAGDSLIPLADAIVERNGGLLVDFDVNTDGGPGTFDLFESVSKTGSELVLLFDWGDASNNDSAGWGEAAGDALFSIAVGLGIIAPAAGPANTTDLHFIGHSFGTAVTSEAVERLAAFEIPVDHLTYLDPHDFDQSRLPIDGSQDLDTLGLPRINESPVYGATVWDNVDFADVYYQTNPLGFFSTNPGGRPIPGAYNASVTAETSEASFPHSAVWNEYYLASINDPSSTTGYAFSSRIDNAVDRPEPRFYGSDQDHDHTPDAIVNRDNGMPNSTGLDANGLTSAQITAGRWAPAWNPQINNAGFAFVGNRSSEVPGWAFHSGGGNAEITPNPDAALSLQSSNDSRTHNWTYIPNDIALLDYDITIPISTTGGSLQVLIGDTLVDSLAIDQYTSLERTLAANGGLTLSSSIGSHADSVNTLTFRLTNSPSDNANITVDEVRFAHEITSPIRPRIIVPAAVATEHFIASVSDSDLTGTAIIFEALSDATITATTTNATPFGRSLHIVDADQKSVGSRQGNSVFAEVQSGETYAIVSQALTTDQTITLQSTGGDTSLTHLAPTNIFEPTDTNANGETTAVDALRVINELNARSNGNDDPNRTTEPFLDVDGGGFISELDALRVINYLNARGHATSEPIEPEPPTDFLATPVPFTPIQTQTNAATPPTTQPYIDPVETELISRPLNATPPPLASTGRPASHLQTATPKESRLEGEADSNEDLTSPLASSEYSLEPTLQPRVNSRTLRR
;
A
#
# COMPACT_ATOMS: atom_id res chain seq x y z
N MET A 1 -7.62 -90.45 -7.85
CA MET A 1 -7.27 -91.19 -6.62
C MET A 1 -5.93 -90.65 -6.16
N GLU A 2 -5.95 -89.95 -5.00
CA GLU A 2 -4.85 -89.64 -4.07
C GLU A 2 -3.61 -88.87 -4.63
N SER A 3 -3.01 -87.85 -4.00
CA SER A 3 -2.95 -87.36 -2.62
C SER A 3 -2.45 -85.88 -2.67
N ILE A 4 -3.05 -84.90 -1.98
CA ILE A 4 -2.79 -84.41 -0.60
C ILE A 4 -1.63 -83.39 -0.47
N LEU A 5 -2.01 -82.15 -0.09
CA LEU A 5 -1.33 -81.12 0.74
C LEU A 5 -0.02 -80.49 0.19
N THR A 6 0.27 -79.19 0.21
CA THR A 6 -0.01 -78.05 1.12
C THR A 6 0.58 -76.81 0.38
N ASN A 7 0.01 -75.60 0.30
CA ASN A 7 0.04 -74.57 1.34
C ASN A 7 -0.66 -73.27 0.88
N ARG A 8 -1.57 -72.80 1.75
CA ARG A 8 -1.86 -71.42 2.19
C ARG A 8 -2.03 -70.24 1.20
N ARG A 9 -3.29 -69.80 1.16
CA ARG A 9 -3.86 -68.44 1.04
C ARG A 9 -2.92 -67.25 1.34
N ARG A 10 -2.98 -66.22 0.48
CA ARG A 10 -3.41 -64.86 0.89
C ARG A 10 -4.21 -64.19 -0.23
N ILE A 11 -5.25 -63.50 0.21
CA ILE A 11 -6.37 -62.95 -0.53
C ILE A 11 -5.90 -61.66 -1.22
N ALA A 12 -6.00 -61.61 -2.56
CA ALA A 12 -5.98 -60.36 -3.30
C ALA A 12 -7.37 -59.73 -3.19
N GLY A 13 -7.55 -58.86 -2.19
CA GLY A 13 -8.69 -57.95 -2.14
C GLY A 13 -8.48 -56.85 -3.16
N ARG A 14 -9.35 -56.83 -4.18
CA ARG A 14 -9.56 -55.65 -5.03
C ARG A 14 -10.02 -54.50 -4.13
N ASN A 15 -9.13 -53.56 -3.83
CA ASN A 15 -9.56 -52.25 -3.36
C ASN A 15 -9.94 -51.43 -4.59
N VAL A 16 -11.24 -51.24 -4.74
CA VAL A 16 -11.86 -50.31 -5.67
C VAL A 16 -11.40 -48.90 -5.26
N PHE A 17 -10.66 -48.25 -6.16
CA PHE A 17 -10.34 -46.83 -6.06
C PHE A 17 -11.66 -46.05 -6.00
N ARG A 18 -11.96 -45.44 -4.85
CA ARG A 18 -12.83 -44.26 -4.82
C ARG A 18 -11.95 -43.08 -5.19
N LEU A 19 -12.00 -42.67 -6.46
CA LEU A 19 -12.00 -41.24 -6.75
C LEU A 19 -13.17 -40.67 -5.95
N ARG A 20 -12.90 -40.08 -4.78
CA ARG A 20 -13.88 -39.17 -4.18
C ARG A 20 -13.84 -37.95 -5.09
N MET A 21 -14.70 -37.94 -6.12
CA MET A 21 -15.32 -36.69 -6.49
C MET A 21 -15.97 -36.19 -5.21
N GLU A 22 -15.53 -35.03 -4.77
CA GLU A 22 -16.03 -34.34 -3.62
C GLU A 22 -17.55 -34.29 -3.71
N HIS A 23 -18.22 -34.73 -2.65
CA HIS A 23 -19.60 -34.36 -2.46
C HIS A 23 -19.57 -32.88 -2.06
N LEU A 24 -19.56 -32.01 -3.06
CA LEU A 24 -20.07 -30.65 -2.90
C LEU A 24 -21.49 -30.79 -2.37
N GLU A 25 -21.70 -30.51 -1.08
CA GLU A 25 -23.04 -30.44 -0.52
C GLU A 25 -23.83 -29.39 -1.34
N PRO A 26 -25.05 -29.68 -1.83
CA PRO A 26 -25.77 -28.81 -2.79
C PRO A 26 -26.26 -27.47 -2.23
N ARG A 27 -25.73 -26.96 -1.12
CA ARG A 27 -26.41 -25.92 -0.32
C ARG A 27 -26.10 -24.47 -0.68
N ARG A 28 -25.11 -24.16 -1.52
CA ARG A 28 -24.87 -22.77 -1.99
C ARG A 28 -24.72 -22.57 -3.50
N LEU A 29 -24.43 -23.62 -4.28
CA LEU A 29 -24.29 -23.55 -5.74
C LEU A 29 -25.56 -23.09 -6.51
N LEU A 30 -26.72 -23.04 -5.87
CA LEU A 30 -27.99 -22.61 -6.50
C LEU A 30 -28.31 -21.12 -6.34
N ALA A 31 -27.49 -20.34 -5.61
CA ALA A 31 -27.64 -18.88 -5.53
C ALA A 31 -26.80 -18.13 -6.58
N ALA A 32 -25.69 -18.71 -7.05
CA ALA A 32 -24.74 -18.09 -7.97
C ALA A 32 -25.22 -17.99 -9.44
N MET A 33 -26.37 -18.57 -9.79
CA MET A 33 -26.89 -18.48 -11.15
C MET A 33 -27.86 -17.29 -11.29
N THR A 34 -27.36 -16.04 -11.29
CA THR A 34 -27.86 -14.90 -12.13
C THR A 34 -27.38 -13.48 -11.73
N GLN A 35 -26.61 -13.28 -10.67
CA GLN A 35 -25.99 -11.97 -10.42
C GLN A 35 -24.56 -11.97 -11.00
N SER A 36 -24.27 -11.03 -11.89
CA SER A 36 -22.89 -10.56 -12.07
C SER A 36 -22.38 -10.12 -10.70
N GLY A 37 -21.20 -10.57 -10.28
CA GLY A 37 -20.63 -10.21 -8.99
C GLY A 37 -20.58 -8.69 -8.78
N LEU A 38 -20.51 -8.28 -7.52
CA LEU A 38 -20.56 -6.88 -7.11
C LEU A 38 -19.25 -6.15 -7.47
N SER A 39 -19.34 -4.83 -7.66
CA SER A 39 -18.16 -3.97 -7.75
C SER A 39 -17.54 -3.77 -6.36
N LEU A 40 -16.32 -3.20 -6.30
CA LEU A 40 -15.67 -2.86 -5.03
C LEU A 40 -16.51 -1.89 -4.19
N GLU A 41 -17.11 -0.88 -4.82
CA GLU A 41 -17.96 0.12 -4.16
C GLU A 41 -19.28 -0.50 -3.68
N ASP A 42 -19.96 -1.28 -4.53
CA ASP A 42 -21.20 -1.96 -4.13
C ASP A 42 -20.93 -2.94 -2.97
N MET A 43 -19.84 -3.70 -3.03
CA MET A 43 -19.47 -4.63 -1.95
C MET A 43 -19.15 -3.89 -0.65
N ARG A 44 -18.38 -2.80 -0.69
CA ARG A 44 -18.09 -1.95 0.48
C ARG A 44 -19.39 -1.51 1.14
N ASP A 45 -20.34 -1.00 0.35
CA ASP A 45 -21.60 -0.48 0.85
C ASP A 45 -22.47 -1.61 1.45
N GLU A 46 -22.45 -2.80 0.85
CA GLU A 46 -23.13 -3.97 1.40
C GLU A 46 -22.55 -4.42 2.74
N ILE A 47 -21.23 -4.44 2.94
CA ILE A 47 -20.62 -4.94 4.19
C ILE A 47 -20.43 -3.88 5.28
N SER A 48 -20.59 -2.60 4.95
CA SER A 48 -20.28 -1.48 5.84
C SER A 48 -21.02 -1.56 7.18
N GLY A 49 -20.26 -1.48 8.27
CA GLY A 49 -20.79 -1.52 9.65
C GLY A 49 -21.34 -2.87 10.10
N GLN A 50 -21.12 -3.96 9.33
CA GLN A 50 -21.60 -5.30 9.67
C GLN A 50 -20.56 -6.18 10.38
N PHE A 51 -19.30 -5.74 10.43
CA PHE A 51 -18.20 -6.50 11.02
C PHE A 51 -17.38 -5.68 12.02
N SER A 52 -16.71 -6.38 12.93
CA SER A 52 -15.75 -5.81 13.90
C SER A 52 -14.39 -6.50 13.85
N SER A 53 -14.34 -7.68 13.21
CA SER A 53 -13.14 -8.47 12.99
C SER A 53 -13.15 -8.99 11.56
N ALA A 54 -11.96 -9.19 11.00
CA ALA A 54 -11.80 -9.74 9.67
C ALA A 54 -10.71 -10.81 9.63
N THR A 55 -10.96 -11.87 8.86
CA THR A 55 -9.98 -12.88 8.48
C THR A 55 -9.77 -12.82 6.97
N ILE A 56 -8.55 -12.52 6.55
CA ILE A 56 -8.15 -12.43 5.15
C ILE A 56 -7.40 -13.70 4.77
N ILE A 57 -7.84 -14.39 3.72
CA ILE A 57 -7.32 -15.69 3.30
C ILE A 57 -6.75 -15.58 1.89
N THR A 58 -5.51 -16.05 1.72
CA THR A 58 -4.80 -16.04 0.44
C THR A 58 -4.30 -17.44 0.10
N HIS A 59 -4.73 -17.96 -1.04
CA HIS A 59 -4.27 -19.26 -1.56
C HIS A 59 -2.88 -19.13 -2.20
N GLY A 60 -2.28 -20.25 -2.63
CA GLY A 60 -1.02 -20.26 -3.39
C GLY A 60 -1.24 -20.68 -4.85
N PHE A 61 -0.23 -21.30 -5.45
CA PHE A 61 -0.28 -21.79 -6.83
C PHE A 61 -1.54 -22.64 -7.15
N GLN A 62 -2.25 -22.31 -8.24
CA GLN A 62 -3.48 -22.98 -8.69
C GLN A 62 -3.35 -23.53 -10.11
N LEU A 63 -3.38 -24.86 -10.28
CA LEU A 63 -3.22 -25.48 -11.61
C LEU A 63 -4.26 -25.03 -12.67
N ASP A 64 -5.47 -24.70 -12.25
CA ASP A 64 -6.56 -24.26 -13.11
C ASP A 64 -6.79 -22.74 -13.07
N GLY A 65 -6.05 -22.01 -12.23
CA GLY A 65 -6.19 -20.57 -12.03
C GLY A 65 -7.42 -20.16 -11.21
N ALA A 66 -8.23 -21.10 -10.71
CA ALA A 66 -9.43 -20.79 -9.93
C ALA A 66 -9.06 -20.56 -8.45
N GLY A 67 -9.22 -19.33 -7.95
CA GLY A 67 -8.84 -18.93 -6.58
C GLY A 67 -9.58 -19.65 -5.44
N ASP A 68 -10.61 -20.42 -5.77
CA ASP A 68 -11.58 -21.03 -4.85
C ASP A 68 -11.05 -22.15 -3.95
N SER A 69 -9.79 -22.57 -4.11
CA SER A 69 -9.26 -23.76 -3.42
C SER A 69 -9.42 -23.72 -1.90
N LEU A 70 -9.47 -22.53 -1.29
CA LEU A 70 -9.62 -22.31 0.14
C LEU A 70 -11.06 -21.96 0.59
N ILE A 71 -12.07 -22.00 -0.29
CA ILE A 71 -13.48 -21.83 0.10
C ILE A 71 -13.87 -22.72 1.29
N PRO A 72 -13.52 -24.02 1.34
CA PRO A 72 -13.89 -24.86 2.49
C PRO A 72 -13.32 -24.37 3.83
N LEU A 73 -12.15 -23.72 3.79
CA LEU A 73 -11.54 -23.11 4.96
C LEU A 73 -12.28 -21.84 5.37
N ALA A 74 -12.56 -20.97 4.39
CA ALA A 74 -13.28 -19.71 4.58
C ALA A 74 -14.70 -19.95 5.14
N ASP A 75 -15.44 -20.89 4.54
CA ASP A 75 -16.75 -21.32 4.99
C ASP A 75 -16.72 -21.82 6.43
N ALA A 76 -15.72 -22.64 6.81
CA ALA A 76 -15.63 -23.18 8.15
C ALA A 76 -15.40 -22.08 9.21
N ILE A 77 -14.60 -21.05 8.88
CA ILE A 77 -14.37 -19.90 9.77
C ILE A 77 -15.65 -19.08 9.93
N VAL A 78 -16.32 -18.75 8.82
CA VAL A 78 -17.60 -18.01 8.84
C VAL A 78 -18.68 -18.77 9.59
N GLU A 79 -18.78 -20.08 9.45
CA GLU A 79 -19.75 -20.88 10.21
C GLU A 79 -19.38 -21.02 11.69
N ARG A 80 -18.09 -21.03 12.03
CA ARG A 80 -17.63 -21.09 13.43
C ARG A 80 -17.92 -19.79 14.18
N ASN A 81 -17.63 -18.65 13.57
CA ASN A 81 -17.70 -17.34 14.23
C ASN A 81 -19.03 -16.62 13.97
N GLY A 82 -19.70 -16.94 12.85
CA GLY A 82 -20.84 -16.19 12.33
C GLY A 82 -20.43 -14.89 11.65
N GLY A 83 -21.10 -14.53 10.56
CA GLY A 83 -20.84 -13.30 9.82
C GLY A 83 -20.94 -13.46 8.31
N LEU A 84 -20.03 -12.82 7.58
CA LEU A 84 -20.02 -12.68 6.12
C LEU A 84 -18.77 -13.34 5.51
N LEU A 85 -18.92 -14.00 4.38
CA LEU A 85 -17.84 -14.41 3.47
C LEU A 85 -17.94 -13.54 2.21
N VAL A 86 -16.88 -12.81 1.93
CA VAL A 86 -16.65 -12.11 0.68
C VAL A 86 -15.65 -12.92 -0.12
N ASP A 87 -16.09 -13.41 -1.27
CA ASP A 87 -15.25 -14.12 -2.23
C ASP A 87 -14.87 -13.13 -3.34
N PHE A 88 -13.59 -12.86 -3.50
CA PHE A 88 -13.08 -11.97 -4.53
C PHE A 88 -12.50 -12.79 -5.67
N ASP A 89 -13.07 -12.64 -6.86
CA ASP A 89 -12.68 -13.35 -8.07
C ASP A 89 -11.98 -12.42 -9.07
N VAL A 90 -10.94 -12.96 -9.71
CA VAL A 90 -10.31 -12.34 -10.88
C VAL A 90 -10.92 -12.93 -12.14
N ASN A 91 -11.67 -12.13 -12.88
CA ASN A 91 -12.10 -12.51 -14.22
C ASN A 91 -10.91 -12.46 -15.20
N THR A 92 -10.86 -13.41 -16.14
CA THR A 92 -9.80 -13.60 -17.17
C THR A 92 -9.13 -12.30 -17.66
N ASP A 93 -7.80 -12.32 -17.86
CA ASP A 93 -6.93 -11.29 -18.47
C ASP A 93 -7.60 -9.94 -18.79
N GLY A 94 -7.73 -9.08 -17.79
CA GLY A 94 -8.20 -7.69 -17.95
C GLY A 94 -9.69 -7.45 -17.72
N GLY A 95 -10.42 -8.43 -17.19
CA GLY A 95 -11.76 -8.22 -16.64
C GLY A 95 -11.73 -7.48 -15.30
N PRO A 96 -12.80 -6.76 -14.92
CA PRO A 96 -12.92 -6.22 -13.58
C PRO A 96 -12.93 -7.36 -12.56
N GLY A 97 -12.27 -7.16 -11.42
CA GLY A 97 -12.44 -8.05 -10.28
C GLY A 97 -13.89 -7.97 -9.78
N THR A 98 -14.44 -9.11 -9.37
CA THR A 98 -15.84 -9.19 -8.91
C THR A 98 -15.92 -9.80 -7.53
N PHE A 99 -16.92 -9.39 -6.76
CA PHE A 99 -17.13 -9.88 -5.42
C PHE A 99 -18.45 -10.63 -5.28
N ASP A 100 -18.40 -11.81 -4.68
CA ASP A 100 -19.58 -12.56 -4.27
C ASP A 100 -19.74 -12.49 -2.73
N LEU A 101 -20.99 -12.33 -2.27
CA LEU A 101 -21.32 -12.24 -0.85
C LEU A 101 -22.09 -13.48 -0.39
N PHE A 102 -21.61 -14.12 0.67
CA PHE A 102 -22.29 -15.22 1.34
C PHE A 102 -22.45 -14.92 2.84
N GLU A 103 -23.60 -15.26 3.41
CA GLU A 103 -23.85 -15.13 4.85
C GLU A 103 -23.75 -16.48 5.55
N SER A 104 -23.17 -16.51 6.76
CA SER A 104 -23.22 -17.69 7.65
C SER A 104 -24.64 -18.21 7.87
N VAL A 105 -24.80 -19.52 8.06
CA VAL A 105 -26.10 -20.11 8.42
C VAL A 105 -26.52 -19.71 9.84
N SER A 106 -25.53 -19.52 10.73
CA SER A 106 -25.73 -19.14 12.14
C SER A 106 -26.25 -17.70 12.32
N LYS A 107 -25.89 -16.76 11.44
CA LYS A 107 -26.32 -15.34 11.41
C LYS A 107 -26.08 -14.50 12.68
N THR A 108 -25.22 -14.92 13.59
CA THR A 108 -25.08 -14.26 14.92
C THR A 108 -23.70 -13.68 15.24
N GLY A 109 -22.79 -13.58 14.27
CA GLY A 109 -21.44 -13.02 14.47
C GLY A 109 -21.16 -11.80 13.60
N SER A 110 -20.06 -11.11 13.91
CA SER A 110 -19.56 -9.91 13.23
C SER A 110 -18.19 -10.15 12.58
N GLU A 111 -17.91 -11.40 12.18
CA GLU A 111 -16.71 -11.75 11.42
C GLU A 111 -16.92 -11.51 9.93
N LEU A 112 -15.94 -10.87 9.29
CA LEU A 112 -15.83 -10.82 7.84
C LEU A 112 -14.69 -11.74 7.40
N VAL A 113 -14.97 -12.71 6.53
CA VAL A 113 -13.90 -13.48 5.88
C VAL A 113 -13.77 -13.00 4.44
N LEU A 114 -12.58 -12.55 4.05
CA LEU A 114 -12.24 -12.22 2.67
C LEU A 114 -11.40 -13.35 2.09
N LEU A 115 -11.91 -14.04 1.07
CA LEU A 115 -11.12 -14.96 0.25
C LEU A 115 -10.60 -14.19 -0.97
N PHE A 116 -9.29 -14.10 -1.11
CA PHE A 116 -8.64 -13.33 -2.17
C PHE A 116 -8.10 -14.25 -3.27
N ASP A 117 -8.60 -14.06 -4.48
CA ASP A 117 -8.11 -14.70 -5.70
C ASP A 117 -6.92 -13.97 -6.32
N TRP A 118 -5.88 -14.74 -6.62
CA TRP A 118 -4.77 -14.35 -7.50
C TRP A 118 -4.27 -15.55 -8.33
N GLY A 119 -5.15 -16.52 -8.63
CA GLY A 119 -4.82 -17.80 -9.27
C GLY A 119 -4.10 -17.65 -10.59
N ASP A 120 -4.60 -16.81 -11.49
CA ASP A 120 -3.95 -16.52 -12.77
C ASP A 120 -2.55 -15.89 -12.59
N ALA A 121 -2.42 -14.93 -11.67
CA ALA A 121 -1.12 -14.31 -11.34
C ALA A 121 -0.13 -15.34 -10.76
N SER A 122 -0.60 -16.24 -9.90
CA SER A 122 0.21 -17.26 -9.23
C SER A 122 0.84 -18.28 -10.19
N ASN A 123 0.34 -18.36 -11.42
CA ASN A 123 0.79 -19.30 -12.45
C ASN A 123 1.84 -18.72 -13.40
N ASN A 124 2.23 -17.46 -13.21
CA ASN A 124 3.24 -16.83 -14.06
C ASN A 124 4.66 -17.23 -13.66
N ASP A 125 5.48 -17.54 -14.66
CA ASP A 125 6.87 -18.01 -14.51
C ASP A 125 7.86 -16.84 -14.59
N SER A 126 7.64 -15.82 -13.75
CA SER A 126 8.46 -14.60 -13.68
C SER A 126 8.31 -13.91 -12.32
N ALA A 127 9.24 -13.00 -12.01
CA ALA A 127 9.17 -12.20 -10.79
C ALA A 127 8.05 -11.13 -10.84
N GLY A 128 7.81 -10.49 -9.68
CA GLY A 128 6.94 -9.32 -9.52
C GLY A 128 5.46 -9.62 -9.22
N TRP A 129 4.99 -10.86 -9.44
CA TRP A 129 3.59 -11.22 -9.23
C TRP A 129 3.17 -11.30 -7.75
N GLY A 130 4.06 -11.78 -6.87
CA GLY A 130 3.79 -11.85 -5.43
C GLY A 130 3.59 -10.46 -4.81
N GLU A 131 4.49 -9.53 -5.11
CA GLU A 131 4.41 -8.12 -4.70
C GLU A 131 3.17 -7.43 -5.29
N ALA A 132 2.88 -7.65 -6.58
CA ALA A 132 1.68 -7.12 -7.23
C ALA A 132 0.38 -7.58 -6.57
N ALA A 133 0.29 -8.87 -6.24
CA ALA A 133 -0.87 -9.44 -5.58
C ALA A 133 -1.00 -8.93 -4.14
N GLY A 134 0.12 -8.73 -3.43
CA GLY A 134 0.13 -8.16 -2.08
C GLY A 134 -0.33 -6.70 -2.06
N ASP A 135 0.10 -5.91 -3.05
CA ASP A 135 -0.36 -4.53 -3.25
C ASP A 135 -1.85 -4.44 -3.55
N ALA A 136 -2.34 -5.33 -4.43
CA ALA A 136 -3.76 -5.43 -4.75
C ALA A 136 -4.59 -5.89 -3.55
N LEU A 137 -4.12 -6.87 -2.77
CA LEU A 137 -4.79 -7.35 -1.56
C LEU A 137 -4.93 -6.22 -0.53
N PHE A 138 -3.84 -5.50 -0.25
CA PHE A 138 -3.86 -4.32 0.62
C PHE A 138 -4.89 -3.30 0.12
N SER A 139 -4.82 -2.95 -1.17
CA SER A 139 -5.70 -1.95 -1.79
C SER A 139 -7.17 -2.37 -1.75
N ILE A 140 -7.49 -3.64 -2.02
CA ILE A 140 -8.87 -4.15 -1.92
C ILE A 140 -9.37 -4.10 -0.48
N ALA A 141 -8.55 -4.48 0.50
CA ALA A 141 -8.95 -4.42 1.91
C ALA A 141 -9.22 -2.98 2.37
N VAL A 142 -8.44 -1.99 1.88
CA VAL A 142 -8.73 -0.57 2.08
C VAL A 142 -10.02 -0.15 1.37
N GLY A 143 -10.20 -0.54 0.12
CA GLY A 143 -11.37 -0.20 -0.69
C GLY A 143 -12.68 -0.76 -0.14
N LEU A 144 -12.64 -1.93 0.48
CA LEU A 144 -13.75 -2.56 1.19
C LEU A 144 -14.03 -1.93 2.57
N GLY A 145 -13.16 -1.02 3.04
CA GLY A 145 -13.27 -0.42 4.38
C GLY A 145 -12.94 -1.37 5.53
N ILE A 146 -12.22 -2.47 5.24
CA ILE A 146 -11.71 -3.40 6.27
C ILE A 146 -10.54 -2.73 7.02
N ILE A 147 -9.74 -1.98 6.27
CA ILE A 147 -8.52 -1.30 6.71
C ILE A 147 -8.65 0.19 6.42
N ALA A 148 -8.24 1.04 7.37
CA ALA A 148 -8.17 2.48 7.19
C ALA A 148 -6.73 2.98 7.45
N PRO A 149 -5.90 3.20 6.41
CA PRO A 149 -4.51 3.63 6.59
C PRO A 149 -4.37 4.92 7.40
N ALA A 150 -5.26 5.90 7.19
CA ALA A 150 -5.29 7.15 7.94
C ALA A 150 -5.58 6.96 9.45
N ALA A 151 -6.14 5.81 9.87
CA ALA A 151 -6.37 5.51 11.28
C ALA A 151 -5.11 4.99 11.99
N GLY A 152 -4.15 4.41 11.25
CA GLY A 152 -2.94 3.79 11.78
C GLY A 152 -3.22 2.88 13.00
N PRO A 153 -2.60 3.14 14.18
CA PRO A 153 -2.83 2.34 15.38
C PRO A 153 -4.27 2.36 15.91
N ALA A 154 -5.09 3.32 15.47
CA ALA A 154 -6.50 3.45 15.85
C ALA A 154 -7.46 2.65 14.93
N ASN A 155 -6.94 1.89 13.96
CA ASN A 155 -7.76 0.98 13.16
C ASN A 155 -8.54 0.03 14.07
N THR A 156 -9.87 0.03 13.97
CA THR A 156 -10.75 -0.67 14.91
C THR A 156 -11.03 -2.12 14.55
N THR A 157 -10.75 -2.52 13.31
CA THR A 157 -10.96 -3.91 12.85
C THR A 157 -9.87 -4.80 13.43
N ASP A 158 -10.25 -5.88 14.10
CA ASP A 158 -9.33 -6.92 14.54
C ASP A 158 -8.97 -7.83 13.34
N LEU A 159 -7.69 -7.87 12.95
CA LEU A 159 -7.22 -8.50 11.71
C LEU A 159 -6.50 -9.84 11.92
N HIS A 160 -6.92 -10.86 11.17
CA HIS A 160 -6.23 -12.15 11.05
C HIS A 160 -5.93 -12.44 9.59
N PHE A 161 -4.66 -12.65 9.27
CA PHE A 161 -4.24 -13.03 7.94
C PHE A 161 -3.87 -14.51 7.89
N ILE A 162 -4.30 -15.22 6.85
CA ILE A 162 -4.00 -16.64 6.62
C ILE A 162 -3.49 -16.81 5.19
N GLY A 163 -2.19 -17.05 5.04
CA GLY A 163 -1.59 -17.36 3.75
C GLY A 163 -1.31 -18.87 3.62
N HIS A 164 -1.52 -19.44 2.44
CA HIS A 164 -1.09 -20.80 2.12
C HIS A 164 -0.09 -20.81 0.96
N SER A 165 0.99 -21.60 1.06
CA SER A 165 1.93 -21.82 -0.04
C SER A 165 2.53 -20.50 -0.56
N PHE A 166 2.50 -20.23 -1.87
CA PHE A 166 2.99 -18.97 -2.44
C PHE A 166 2.24 -17.75 -1.86
N GLY A 167 0.97 -17.96 -1.46
CA GLY A 167 0.13 -16.96 -0.82
C GLY A 167 0.67 -16.46 0.51
N THR A 168 1.63 -17.15 1.15
CA THR A 168 2.30 -16.65 2.35
C THR A 168 3.17 -15.43 2.05
N ALA A 169 3.82 -15.39 0.88
CA ALA A 169 4.57 -14.21 0.45
C ALA A 169 3.63 -13.04 0.11
N VAL A 170 2.54 -13.30 -0.61
CA VAL A 170 1.49 -12.30 -0.91
C VAL A 170 0.87 -11.72 0.37
N THR A 171 0.58 -12.58 1.33
CA THR A 171 0.08 -12.18 2.65
C THR A 171 1.10 -11.30 3.38
N SER A 172 2.37 -11.71 3.37
CA SER A 172 3.46 -10.95 3.97
C SER A 172 3.59 -9.55 3.37
N GLU A 173 3.51 -9.43 2.04
CA GLU A 173 3.55 -8.15 1.30
C GLU A 173 2.41 -7.20 1.69
N ALA A 174 1.19 -7.74 1.83
CA ALA A 174 0.06 -6.94 2.30
C ALA A 174 0.30 -6.47 3.75
N VAL A 175 0.71 -7.37 4.65
CA VAL A 175 0.95 -7.04 6.07
C VAL A 175 2.11 -6.06 6.26
N GLU A 176 3.13 -6.07 5.40
CA GLU A 176 4.21 -5.07 5.42
C GLU A 176 3.66 -3.66 5.21
N ARG A 177 2.74 -3.50 4.26
CA ARG A 177 2.07 -2.22 3.97
C ARG A 177 1.26 -1.76 5.18
N LEU A 178 0.57 -2.68 5.86
CA LEU A 178 -0.13 -2.38 7.12
C LEU A 178 0.86 -1.89 8.19
N ALA A 179 2.03 -2.52 8.29
CA ALA A 179 3.07 -2.12 9.24
C ALA A 179 3.61 -0.72 8.94
N ALA A 180 3.77 -0.35 7.66
CA ALA A 180 4.20 0.98 7.25
C ALA A 180 3.20 2.08 7.64
N PHE A 181 1.92 1.75 7.76
CA PHE A 181 0.87 2.61 8.31
C PHE A 181 0.62 2.41 9.81
N GLU A 182 1.45 1.62 10.50
CA GLU A 182 1.31 1.29 11.92
C GLU A 182 -0.05 0.63 12.29
N ILE A 183 -0.68 -0.07 11.34
CA ILE A 183 -1.95 -0.77 11.56
C ILE A 183 -1.67 -2.11 12.24
N PRO A 184 -2.24 -2.39 13.43
CA PRO A 184 -1.99 -3.63 14.15
C PRO A 184 -2.64 -4.84 13.45
N VAL A 185 -1.91 -5.95 13.44
CA VAL A 185 -2.43 -7.27 13.05
C VAL A 185 -2.40 -8.18 14.27
N ASP A 186 -3.56 -8.66 14.69
CA ASP A 186 -3.68 -9.50 15.89
C ASP A 186 -3.09 -10.89 15.66
N HIS A 187 -3.38 -11.49 14.49
CA HIS A 187 -2.95 -12.85 14.20
C HIS A 187 -2.50 -13.00 12.74
N LEU A 188 -1.35 -13.62 12.51
CA LEU A 188 -0.85 -14.03 11.21
C LEU A 188 -0.59 -15.55 11.19
N THR A 189 -1.21 -16.27 10.27
CA THR A 189 -1.00 -17.70 10.09
C THR A 189 -0.41 -17.98 8.71
N TYR A 190 0.68 -18.74 8.68
CA TYR A 190 1.24 -19.28 7.46
C TYR A 190 1.04 -20.80 7.40
N LEU A 191 0.35 -21.26 6.36
CA LEU A 191 0.08 -22.66 6.08
C LEU A 191 1.00 -23.13 4.97
N ASP A 192 1.95 -23.99 5.32
CA ASP A 192 2.95 -24.57 4.43
C ASP A 192 3.64 -23.52 3.53
N PRO A 193 4.30 -22.51 4.14
CA PRO A 193 4.89 -21.38 3.41
C PRO A 193 5.90 -21.87 2.38
N HIS A 194 5.61 -21.61 1.11
CA HIS A 194 6.46 -21.99 -0.01
C HIS A 194 6.87 -20.74 -0.76
N ASP A 195 7.93 -20.13 -0.27
CA ASP A 195 8.45 -18.82 -0.65
C ASP A 195 9.92 -18.93 -1.05
N PHE A 196 10.35 -20.04 -1.67
CA PHE A 196 11.74 -20.33 -2.00
C PHE A 196 11.85 -21.21 -3.25
N ASP A 197 13.03 -21.22 -3.89
CA ASP A 197 13.34 -22.12 -5.02
C ASP A 197 13.59 -23.56 -4.57
N GLN A 198 12.66 -24.47 -4.89
CA GLN A 198 12.82 -25.90 -4.78
C GLN A 198 13.17 -26.49 -6.15
N SER A 199 14.38 -27.05 -6.29
CA SER A 199 15.02 -27.47 -7.55
C SER A 199 14.28 -28.48 -8.48
N ARG A 200 13.05 -28.88 -8.16
CA ARG A 200 12.19 -29.76 -8.98
C ARG A 200 10.83 -29.14 -9.32
N LEU A 201 10.52 -27.97 -8.79
CA LEU A 201 9.36 -27.19 -9.20
C LEU A 201 9.83 -26.18 -10.26
N PRO A 202 9.05 -25.96 -11.33
CA PRO A 202 9.52 -25.16 -12.46
C PRO A 202 9.28 -23.65 -12.33
N ILE A 203 8.38 -23.22 -11.44
CA ILE A 203 7.84 -21.84 -11.42
C ILE A 203 8.31 -21.05 -10.17
N ASP A 204 8.52 -21.74 -9.06
CA ASP A 204 8.86 -21.14 -7.75
C ASP A 204 10.17 -20.34 -7.77
N GLY A 205 11.20 -20.86 -8.45
CA GLY A 205 12.46 -20.14 -8.59
C GLY A 205 12.37 -18.90 -9.47
N SER A 206 11.55 -18.90 -10.53
CA SER A 206 11.42 -17.74 -11.42
C SER A 206 10.56 -16.63 -10.83
N GLN A 207 9.70 -16.95 -9.85
CA GLN A 207 8.86 -15.97 -9.18
C GLN A 207 9.60 -15.11 -8.15
N ASP A 208 10.83 -15.49 -7.77
CA ASP A 208 11.68 -14.77 -6.82
C ASP A 208 10.95 -14.43 -5.50
N LEU A 209 10.03 -15.29 -5.04
CA LEU A 209 9.23 -15.01 -3.83
C LEU A 209 10.11 -14.88 -2.58
N ASP A 210 11.26 -15.55 -2.52
CA ASP A 210 12.22 -15.46 -1.41
C ASP A 210 12.89 -14.10 -1.29
N THR A 211 12.73 -13.23 -2.30
CA THR A 211 13.34 -11.91 -2.34
C THR A 211 12.49 -10.83 -1.67
N LEU A 212 11.24 -11.15 -1.28
CA LEU A 212 10.24 -10.17 -0.87
C LEU A 212 10.33 -9.77 0.62
N GLY A 213 10.87 -10.63 1.47
CA GLY A 213 10.78 -10.49 2.92
C GLY A 213 12.11 -10.36 3.67
N LEU A 214 12.13 -10.80 4.92
CA LEU A 214 13.26 -10.70 5.85
C LEU A 214 13.41 -11.98 6.70
N PRO A 215 14.62 -12.28 7.22
CA PRO A 215 15.85 -11.49 7.22
C PRO A 215 16.64 -11.50 5.90
N ARG A 216 17.67 -10.63 5.85
CA ARG A 216 18.69 -10.61 4.80
C ARG A 216 19.93 -11.42 5.21
N ILE A 217 20.50 -12.15 4.26
CA ILE A 217 21.79 -12.85 4.33
C ILE A 217 22.66 -12.32 3.19
N ASN A 218 23.86 -11.81 3.49
CA ASN A 218 24.74 -11.13 2.55
C ASN A 218 24.01 -10.03 1.76
N GLU A 219 23.22 -9.20 2.45
CA GLU A 219 22.40 -8.11 1.90
C GLU A 219 21.20 -8.53 1.03
N SER A 220 21.08 -9.81 0.69
CA SER A 220 19.94 -10.38 -0.05
C SER A 220 18.89 -10.97 0.91
N PRO A 221 17.59 -10.69 0.72
CA PRO A 221 16.53 -11.44 1.38
C PRO A 221 16.62 -12.93 1.10
N VAL A 222 16.16 -13.75 2.05
CA VAL A 222 16.13 -15.22 1.91
C VAL A 222 14.79 -15.83 2.34
N TYR A 223 13.81 -14.96 2.58
CA TYR A 223 12.41 -15.26 2.92
C TYR A 223 11.50 -14.32 2.15
N GLY A 224 10.38 -14.85 1.67
CA GLY A 224 9.24 -14.08 1.20
C GLY A 224 8.17 -13.91 2.27
N ALA A 225 7.97 -14.92 3.11
CA ALA A 225 7.06 -14.84 4.24
C ALA A 225 7.78 -14.30 5.49
N THR A 226 7.27 -13.20 6.05
CA THR A 226 7.90 -12.46 7.17
C THR A 226 6.89 -12.20 8.28
N VAL A 227 7.35 -12.15 9.53
CA VAL A 227 6.57 -11.61 10.64
C VAL A 227 7.01 -10.17 10.90
N TRP A 228 6.16 -9.22 10.55
CA TRP A 228 6.40 -7.78 10.71
C TRP A 228 6.14 -7.32 12.16
N ASP A 229 6.62 -6.13 12.50
CA ASP A 229 6.57 -5.58 13.86
C ASP A 229 5.18 -5.14 14.34
N ASN A 230 4.22 -4.99 13.42
CA ASN A 230 2.81 -4.75 13.72
C ASN A 230 2.01 -6.04 14.05
N VAL A 231 2.63 -7.21 13.97
CA VAL A 231 1.98 -8.50 14.22
C VAL A 231 2.13 -8.91 15.68
N ASP A 232 1.02 -9.03 16.41
CA ASP A 232 1.02 -9.48 17.81
C ASP A 232 1.39 -10.98 17.89
N PHE A 233 0.63 -11.83 17.22
CA PHE A 233 0.86 -13.27 17.20
C PHE A 233 1.00 -13.84 15.80
N ALA A 234 1.97 -14.74 15.63
CA ALA A 234 2.18 -15.46 14.38
C ALA A 234 2.38 -16.96 14.62
N ASP A 235 1.72 -17.79 13.82
CA ASP A 235 1.90 -19.25 13.82
C ASP A 235 2.12 -19.81 12.40
N VAL A 236 2.88 -20.90 12.34
CA VAL A 236 3.26 -21.56 11.09
C VAL A 236 3.04 -23.05 11.26
N TYR A 237 2.30 -23.64 10.33
CA TYR A 237 2.13 -25.09 10.23
C TYR A 237 2.71 -25.53 8.91
N TYR A 238 3.67 -26.44 8.92
CA TYR A 238 4.42 -26.76 7.71
C TYR A 238 4.88 -28.22 7.63
N GLN A 239 5.11 -28.69 6.41
CA GLN A 239 5.71 -29.97 6.11
C GLN A 239 6.87 -29.78 5.13
N THR A 240 7.95 -30.54 5.29
CA THR A 240 9.16 -30.47 4.44
C THR A 240 9.27 -31.65 3.48
N ASN A 241 8.29 -32.56 3.48
CA ASN A 241 8.41 -33.88 2.87
C ASN A 241 8.42 -33.80 1.33
N PRO A 242 9.54 -34.15 0.67
CA PRO A 242 9.65 -34.04 -0.78
C PRO A 242 9.07 -35.26 -1.54
N LEU A 243 8.52 -36.26 -0.82
CA LEU A 243 8.11 -37.55 -1.38
C LEU A 243 6.58 -37.73 -1.36
N GLY A 244 5.92 -37.09 -2.33
CA GLY A 244 4.66 -37.62 -2.86
C GLY A 244 4.92 -38.82 -3.78
N PHE A 245 3.92 -39.67 -3.99
CA PHE A 245 3.97 -40.71 -5.05
C PHE A 245 4.05 -40.12 -6.47
N PHE A 246 3.90 -38.80 -6.62
CA PHE A 246 4.08 -38.00 -7.83
C PHE A 246 5.34 -37.12 -7.71
N SER A 247 5.93 -36.74 -8.84
CA SER A 247 7.30 -36.21 -8.91
C SER A 247 7.53 -34.81 -8.31
N THR A 248 6.56 -34.15 -7.67
CA THR A 248 6.73 -32.80 -7.08
C THR A 248 5.66 -32.52 -5.99
N ASN A 249 6.02 -32.64 -4.70
CA ASN A 249 5.26 -32.06 -3.58
C ASN A 249 6.03 -30.80 -3.15
N PRO A 250 5.44 -29.59 -3.18
CA PRO A 250 6.06 -28.43 -2.55
C PRO A 250 6.24 -28.70 -1.05
N GLY A 251 7.36 -28.31 -0.48
CA GLY A 251 7.58 -28.31 0.98
C GLY A 251 7.44 -26.90 1.53
N GLY A 252 6.94 -26.75 2.75
CA GLY A 252 7.04 -25.53 3.53
C GLY A 252 8.29 -25.49 4.41
N ARG A 253 8.41 -24.42 5.20
CA ARG A 253 9.53 -24.21 6.14
C ARG A 253 9.10 -23.39 7.37
N PRO A 254 9.85 -23.42 8.48
CA PRO A 254 9.56 -22.54 9.60
C PRO A 254 9.90 -21.09 9.26
N ILE A 255 9.16 -20.14 9.82
CA ILE A 255 9.34 -18.69 9.64
C ILE A 255 9.89 -18.07 10.94
N PRO A 256 10.96 -17.24 10.85
CA PRO A 256 11.47 -16.48 12.00
C PRO A 256 10.37 -15.67 12.70
N GLY A 257 10.36 -15.66 14.03
CA GLY A 257 9.38 -14.91 14.81
C GLY A 257 8.03 -15.58 15.04
N ALA A 258 7.72 -16.68 14.37
CA ALA A 258 6.47 -17.40 14.56
C ALA A 258 6.58 -18.55 15.58
N TYR A 259 5.43 -18.98 16.10
CA TYR A 259 5.28 -20.32 16.65
C TYR A 259 5.27 -21.33 15.49
N ASN A 260 6.36 -22.09 15.33
CA ASN A 260 6.50 -23.05 14.23
C ASN A 260 6.16 -24.49 14.69
N ALA A 261 5.25 -25.13 13.97
CA ALA A 261 4.84 -26.51 14.17
C ALA A 261 5.01 -27.33 12.88
N SER A 262 5.91 -28.31 12.92
CA SER A 262 6.07 -29.28 11.83
C SER A 262 4.96 -30.33 11.91
N VAL A 263 3.99 -30.28 10.99
CA VAL A 263 2.88 -31.26 10.96
C VAL A 263 3.34 -32.64 10.50
N THR A 264 4.46 -32.72 9.77
CA THR A 264 5.15 -33.99 9.48
C THR A 264 5.59 -34.70 10.76
N ALA A 265 6.17 -33.95 11.70
CA ALA A 265 6.61 -34.51 12.98
C ALA A 265 5.44 -34.96 13.86
N GLU A 266 4.29 -34.27 13.77
CA GLU A 266 3.10 -34.57 14.57
C GLU A 266 2.30 -35.77 14.06
N THR A 267 2.15 -35.92 12.74
CA THR A 267 1.28 -36.95 12.14
C THR A 267 1.95 -38.32 12.00
N SER A 268 3.29 -38.38 12.03
CA SER A 268 4.10 -39.59 11.75
C SER A 268 3.80 -40.23 10.38
N GLU A 269 3.12 -39.51 9.49
CA GLU A 269 2.82 -39.96 8.15
C GLU A 269 4.02 -39.75 7.23
N ALA A 270 4.39 -40.81 6.49
CA ALA A 270 5.52 -40.77 5.58
C ALA A 270 5.27 -39.88 4.33
N SER A 271 4.05 -39.38 4.14
CA SER A 271 3.66 -38.51 3.04
C SER A 271 2.46 -37.68 3.50
N PHE A 272 2.69 -36.39 3.74
CA PHE A 272 1.66 -35.42 4.09
C PHE A 272 1.58 -34.42 2.93
N PRO A 273 0.52 -34.43 2.11
CA PRO A 273 0.41 -33.54 0.96
C PRO A 273 0.48 -32.08 1.35
N HIS A 274 1.04 -31.24 0.47
CA HIS A 274 1.08 -29.79 0.61
C HIS A 274 -0.28 -29.18 1.04
N SER A 275 -1.37 -29.54 0.35
CA SER A 275 -2.72 -29.08 0.70
C SER A 275 -3.29 -29.66 1.99
N ALA A 276 -2.73 -30.77 2.52
CA ALA A 276 -3.21 -31.40 3.75
C ALA A 276 -2.95 -30.53 4.98
N VAL A 277 -1.97 -29.61 4.91
CA VAL A 277 -1.71 -28.63 5.99
C VAL A 277 -2.95 -27.78 6.24
N TRP A 278 -3.59 -27.26 5.18
CA TRP A 278 -4.79 -26.46 5.35
C TRP A 278 -6.07 -27.30 5.40
N ASN A 279 -6.24 -28.31 4.54
CA ASN A 279 -7.52 -29.01 4.39
C ASN A 279 -7.75 -30.19 5.35
N GLU A 280 -6.70 -30.70 5.99
CA GLU A 280 -6.80 -31.76 6.99
C GLU A 280 -6.42 -31.24 8.38
N TYR A 281 -5.24 -30.63 8.55
CA TYR A 281 -4.77 -30.18 9.86
C TYR A 281 -5.49 -28.91 10.33
N TYR A 282 -5.33 -27.81 9.60
CA TYR A 282 -5.83 -26.51 10.06
C TYR A 282 -7.35 -26.45 9.99
N LEU A 283 -7.98 -26.99 8.95
CA LEU A 283 -9.44 -27.13 8.86
C LEU A 283 -10.03 -27.99 9.99
N ALA A 284 -9.34 -29.04 10.45
CA ALA A 284 -9.79 -29.81 11.62
C ALA A 284 -9.76 -28.95 12.90
N SER A 285 -8.75 -28.09 13.05
CA SER A 285 -8.66 -27.18 14.20
C SER A 285 -9.80 -26.14 14.23
N ILE A 286 -10.32 -25.76 13.06
CA ILE A 286 -11.51 -24.88 12.93
C ILE A 286 -12.77 -25.65 13.27
N ASN A 287 -12.92 -26.89 12.78
CA ASN A 287 -14.14 -27.68 12.98
C ASN A 287 -14.27 -28.29 14.38
N ASP A 288 -13.18 -28.36 15.15
CA ASP A 288 -13.17 -28.86 16.52
C ASP A 288 -13.08 -27.70 17.53
N PRO A 289 -14.18 -27.34 18.23
CA PRO A 289 -14.17 -26.33 19.29
C PRO A 289 -13.28 -26.70 20.49
N SER A 290 -12.85 -27.96 20.60
CA SER A 290 -11.94 -28.42 21.65
C SER A 290 -10.47 -28.50 21.21
N SER A 291 -10.15 -28.09 19.97
CA SER A 291 -8.78 -27.99 19.50
C SER A 291 -7.94 -27.11 20.41
N THR A 292 -6.67 -27.47 20.59
CA THR A 292 -5.66 -26.69 21.34
C THR A 292 -4.48 -26.25 20.47
N THR A 293 -4.66 -26.31 19.15
CA THR A 293 -3.69 -25.92 18.13
C THR A 293 -4.40 -25.26 16.95
N GLY A 294 -3.66 -24.68 16.01
CA GLY A 294 -4.22 -24.08 14.81
C GLY A 294 -5.10 -22.88 15.15
N TYR A 295 -6.28 -22.86 14.55
CA TYR A 295 -7.28 -21.79 14.73
C TYR A 295 -7.76 -21.60 16.17
N ALA A 296 -7.46 -22.56 17.07
CA ALA A 296 -7.72 -22.42 18.50
C ALA A 296 -6.99 -21.23 19.16
N PHE A 297 -5.93 -20.71 18.54
CA PHE A 297 -5.21 -19.52 19.02
C PHE A 297 -5.83 -18.19 18.56
N SER A 298 -6.82 -18.24 17.66
CA SER A 298 -7.49 -17.03 17.18
C SER A 298 -8.27 -16.38 18.31
N SER A 299 -8.13 -15.07 18.47
CA SER A 299 -8.89 -14.24 19.41
C SER A 299 -10.39 -14.19 19.10
N ARG A 300 -10.78 -14.59 17.88
CA ARG A 300 -12.15 -14.52 17.33
C ARG A 300 -13.11 -15.57 17.88
N ILE A 301 -12.58 -16.60 18.53
CA ILE A 301 -13.39 -17.71 19.05
C ILE A 301 -13.63 -17.56 20.54
N ASP A 302 -14.81 -17.97 20.99
CA ASP A 302 -15.10 -18.09 22.41
C ASP A 302 -14.15 -19.12 23.05
N ASN A 303 -13.42 -18.71 24.10
CA ASN A 303 -12.41 -19.51 24.80
C ASN A 303 -11.16 -19.84 23.97
N ALA A 304 -10.62 -18.84 23.26
CA ALA A 304 -9.29 -18.92 22.66
C ALA A 304 -8.24 -19.51 23.63
N VAL A 305 -7.37 -20.36 23.10
CA VAL A 305 -6.26 -20.97 23.84
C VAL A 305 -5.11 -19.98 23.93
N ASP A 306 -4.37 -20.03 25.04
CA ASP A 306 -3.18 -19.20 25.23
C ASP A 306 -2.21 -19.36 24.05
N ARG A 307 -1.83 -18.22 23.47
CA ARG A 307 -0.89 -18.14 22.35
C ARG A 307 0.50 -18.61 22.80
N PRO A 308 1.11 -19.60 22.12
CA PRO A 308 2.44 -20.07 22.46
C PRO A 308 3.53 -19.06 22.07
N GLU A 309 4.67 -19.13 22.75
CA GLU A 309 5.84 -18.32 22.42
C GLU A 309 6.43 -18.71 21.05
N PRO A 310 7.02 -17.75 20.31
CA PRO A 310 7.77 -18.04 19.10
C PRO A 310 8.85 -19.10 19.31
N ARG A 311 8.98 -20.01 18.35
CA ARG A 311 9.98 -21.07 18.38
C ARG A 311 10.43 -21.37 16.96
N PHE A 312 11.67 -20.97 16.65
CA PHE A 312 12.27 -21.22 15.35
C PHE A 312 13.25 -22.41 15.37
N TYR A 313 14.02 -22.55 16.45
CA TYR A 313 15.02 -23.62 16.58
C TYR A 313 14.51 -24.78 17.44
N GLY A 314 14.99 -25.99 17.16
CA GLY A 314 14.68 -27.18 17.95
C GLY A 314 14.93 -28.46 17.16
N SER A 315 15.21 -29.57 17.85
CA SER A 315 15.40 -30.87 17.19
C SER A 315 14.10 -31.46 16.62
N ASP A 316 12.96 -30.87 16.97
CA ASP A 316 11.62 -31.19 16.47
C ASP A 316 11.14 -30.20 15.39
N GLN A 317 11.99 -29.24 15.02
CA GLN A 317 11.80 -28.40 13.84
C GLN A 317 12.53 -29.05 12.66
N ASP A 318 11.85 -29.10 11.52
CA ASP A 318 12.48 -29.46 10.25
C ASP A 318 12.89 -28.18 9.50
N HIS A 319 14.12 -28.16 9.00
CA HIS A 319 14.77 -27.00 8.39
C HIS A 319 15.33 -27.32 6.99
N ASP A 320 14.84 -28.36 6.33
CA ASP A 320 15.32 -28.79 5.00
C ASP A 320 15.40 -27.64 3.98
N HIS A 321 14.53 -26.63 4.11
CA HIS A 321 14.45 -25.45 3.22
C HIS A 321 14.85 -24.12 3.87
N THR A 322 15.37 -24.14 5.10
CA THR A 322 15.91 -22.94 5.76
C THR A 322 17.38 -22.73 5.36
N PRO A 323 17.85 -21.52 5.00
CA PRO A 323 19.25 -21.29 4.63
C PRO A 323 20.26 -21.78 5.69
N ASP A 324 21.33 -22.46 5.26
CA ASP A 324 22.38 -22.97 6.16
C ASP A 324 23.07 -21.86 6.96
N ALA A 325 23.03 -20.61 6.47
CA ALA A 325 23.54 -19.45 7.20
C ALA A 325 22.79 -19.18 8.52
N ILE A 326 21.55 -19.65 8.65
CA ILE A 326 20.68 -19.39 9.81
C ILE A 326 20.67 -20.58 10.77
N VAL A 327 20.68 -21.80 10.24
CA VAL A 327 20.47 -23.03 11.00
C VAL A 327 21.42 -24.14 10.56
N ASN A 328 21.79 -25.00 11.50
CA ASN A 328 22.36 -26.30 11.19
C ASN A 328 21.22 -27.29 10.92
N ARG A 329 21.00 -27.61 9.65
CA ARG A 329 19.90 -28.51 9.22
C ARG A 329 19.98 -29.92 9.82
N ASP A 330 21.16 -30.39 10.20
CA ASP A 330 21.33 -31.74 10.78
C ASP A 330 20.67 -31.89 12.17
N ASN A 331 20.47 -30.78 12.90
CA ASN A 331 19.99 -30.82 14.28
C ASN A 331 19.00 -29.70 14.66
N GLY A 332 18.66 -28.82 13.72
CA GLY A 332 17.73 -27.71 13.93
C GLY A 332 18.23 -26.63 14.90
N MET A 333 19.53 -26.62 15.23
CA MET A 333 20.15 -25.63 16.12
C MET A 333 20.72 -24.44 15.33
N PRO A 334 20.89 -23.25 15.96
CA PRO A 334 21.44 -22.08 15.28
C PRO A 334 22.83 -22.34 14.67
N ASN A 335 23.04 -21.89 13.42
CA ASN A 335 24.39 -21.81 12.87
C ASN A 335 25.05 -20.49 13.33
N SER A 336 25.71 -20.53 14.48
CA SER A 336 26.34 -19.33 15.07
C SER A 336 27.32 -18.64 14.12
N THR A 337 28.11 -19.39 13.34
CA THR A 337 29.07 -18.80 12.40
C THR A 337 28.37 -18.08 11.25
N GLY A 338 27.29 -18.66 10.72
CA GLY A 338 26.50 -18.03 9.67
C GLY A 338 25.76 -16.79 10.17
N LEU A 339 25.16 -16.85 11.36
CA LEU A 339 24.47 -15.72 11.97
C LEU A 339 25.43 -14.56 12.24
N ASP A 340 26.58 -14.83 12.86
CA ASP A 340 27.61 -13.81 13.16
C ASP A 340 28.11 -13.13 11.88
N ALA A 341 28.30 -13.89 10.79
CA ALA A 341 28.73 -13.35 9.50
C ALA A 341 27.71 -12.39 8.86
N ASN A 342 26.44 -12.50 9.26
CA ASN A 342 25.33 -11.68 8.76
C ASN A 342 24.84 -10.61 9.76
N GLY A 343 25.53 -10.45 10.90
CA GLY A 343 25.12 -9.51 11.93
C GLY A 343 23.80 -9.88 12.63
N LEU A 344 23.44 -11.17 12.60
CA LEU A 344 22.21 -11.70 13.19
C LEU A 344 22.54 -12.48 14.47
N THR A 345 21.55 -12.62 15.33
CA THR A 345 21.61 -13.48 16.52
C THR A 345 20.45 -14.47 16.50
N SER A 346 20.62 -15.61 17.17
CA SER A 346 19.54 -16.60 17.30
C SER A 346 18.31 -16.03 18.03
N ALA A 347 18.50 -15.07 18.94
CA ALA A 347 17.42 -14.36 19.61
C ALA A 347 16.62 -13.49 18.63
N GLN A 348 17.29 -12.75 17.74
CA GLN A 348 16.60 -11.97 16.69
C GLN A 348 15.82 -12.86 15.73
N ILE A 349 16.36 -14.02 15.35
CA ILE A 349 15.63 -14.98 14.49
C ILE A 349 14.42 -15.57 15.24
N THR A 350 14.58 -15.96 16.50
CA THR A 350 13.49 -16.57 17.27
C THR A 350 12.37 -15.59 17.53
N ALA A 351 12.70 -14.34 17.90
CA ALA A 351 11.75 -13.29 18.24
C ALA A 351 11.37 -12.39 17.05
N GLY A 352 11.70 -12.78 15.81
CA GLY A 352 11.57 -11.98 14.60
C GLY A 352 10.29 -11.15 14.55
N ARG A 353 10.48 -9.82 14.46
CA ARG A 353 9.46 -8.79 14.32
C ARG A 353 10.14 -7.67 13.54
N TRP A 354 10.08 -7.78 12.22
CA TRP A 354 10.89 -6.94 11.34
C TRP A 354 10.18 -5.64 11.03
N ALA A 355 10.92 -4.54 11.01
CA ALA A 355 10.37 -3.27 10.55
C ALA A 355 10.09 -3.35 9.04
N PRO A 356 9.00 -2.75 8.56
CA PRO A 356 8.71 -2.69 7.13
C PRO A 356 9.81 -1.90 6.39
N ALA A 357 10.12 -2.33 5.17
CA ALA A 357 10.97 -1.63 4.23
C ALA A 357 10.17 -0.97 3.09
N TRP A 358 8.87 -1.26 3.00
CA TRP A 358 7.98 -0.70 2.00
C TRP A 358 7.88 0.83 2.05
N ASN A 359 7.84 1.43 0.87
CA ASN A 359 7.57 2.84 0.63
C ASN A 359 6.39 2.94 -0.36
N PRO A 360 5.40 3.83 -0.15
CA PRO A 360 4.29 3.97 -1.08
C PRO A 360 4.73 4.29 -2.51
N GLN A 361 4.60 3.29 -3.38
CA GLN A 361 4.99 3.37 -4.79
C GLN A 361 4.04 2.52 -5.63
N ILE A 362 3.97 2.84 -6.91
CA ILE A 362 3.19 2.05 -7.87
C ILE A 362 4.00 0.81 -8.21
N ASN A 363 3.42 -0.37 -8.01
CA ASN A 363 4.15 -1.61 -8.24
C ASN A 363 4.48 -1.81 -9.72
N ASN A 364 5.70 -2.29 -10.01
CA ASN A 364 6.20 -2.51 -11.37
C ASN A 364 5.97 -1.31 -12.33
N ALA A 365 6.13 -0.10 -11.81
CA ALA A 365 5.93 1.15 -12.54
C ALA A 365 6.91 1.40 -13.70
N GLY A 366 8.10 0.81 -13.63
CA GLY A 366 9.10 0.81 -14.70
C GLY A 366 9.03 -0.41 -15.63
N PHE A 367 7.97 -1.22 -15.52
CA PHE A 367 7.69 -2.36 -16.40
C PHE A 367 8.82 -3.39 -16.55
N ALA A 368 9.70 -3.49 -15.54
CA ALA A 368 10.85 -4.39 -15.54
C ALA A 368 10.46 -5.87 -15.60
N PHE A 369 9.26 -6.20 -15.12
CA PHE A 369 8.71 -7.55 -15.08
C PHE A 369 7.53 -7.72 -16.05
N VAL A 370 7.50 -8.87 -16.73
CA VAL A 370 6.42 -9.30 -17.63
C VAL A 370 6.15 -10.78 -17.41
N GLY A 371 4.89 -11.19 -17.60
CA GLY A 371 4.44 -12.57 -17.42
C GLY A 371 4.69 -13.48 -18.60
N ASN A 372 3.99 -14.61 -18.60
CA ASN A 372 4.06 -15.63 -19.64
C ASN A 372 3.62 -15.10 -21.01
N ARG A 373 2.73 -14.10 -21.02
CA ARG A 373 2.34 -13.34 -22.20
C ARG A 373 2.80 -11.90 -22.06
N SER A 374 3.15 -11.25 -23.17
CA SER A 374 3.52 -9.81 -23.19
C SER A 374 2.39 -8.86 -22.77
N SER A 375 1.17 -9.38 -22.66
CA SER A 375 0.00 -8.64 -22.15
C SER A 375 -0.20 -8.81 -20.65
N GLU A 376 0.41 -9.81 -20.03
CA GLU A 376 0.37 -10.07 -18.60
C GLU A 376 1.56 -9.34 -17.96
N VAL A 377 1.28 -8.35 -17.13
CA VAL A 377 2.31 -7.51 -16.53
C VAL A 377 1.96 -7.39 -15.05
N PRO A 378 2.86 -7.79 -14.12
CA PRO A 378 2.59 -7.66 -12.69
C PRO A 378 2.20 -6.22 -12.34
N GLY A 379 1.12 -6.04 -11.58
CA GLY A 379 0.56 -4.73 -11.22
C GLY A 379 -0.30 -4.08 -12.30
N TRP A 380 -0.29 -4.57 -13.54
CA TRP A 380 -1.04 -3.98 -14.67
C TRP A 380 -1.94 -4.99 -15.39
N ALA A 381 -2.12 -6.15 -14.77
CA ALA A 381 -2.99 -7.22 -15.20
C ALA A 381 -3.63 -7.85 -13.96
N PHE A 382 -4.91 -8.25 -14.11
CA PHE A 382 -5.75 -8.79 -13.03
C PHE A 382 -6.17 -7.73 -12.01
N HIS A 383 -6.96 -8.08 -11.00
CA HIS A 383 -7.36 -7.16 -9.91
C HIS A 383 -7.85 -5.78 -10.42
N SER A 384 -8.65 -5.79 -11.50
CA SER A 384 -9.15 -4.62 -12.25
C SER A 384 -8.14 -3.86 -13.13
N GLY A 385 -6.89 -4.30 -13.18
CA GLY A 385 -5.90 -3.96 -14.18
C GLY A 385 -6.08 -4.76 -15.47
N GLY A 386 -5.57 -4.23 -16.58
CA GLY A 386 -5.75 -4.82 -17.91
C GLY A 386 -5.52 -3.83 -19.04
N GLY A 387 -6.01 -4.15 -20.23
CA GLY A 387 -5.80 -3.34 -21.45
C GLY A 387 -4.96 -4.07 -22.50
N ASN A 388 -4.81 -3.45 -23.66
CA ASN A 388 -4.19 -4.05 -24.85
C ASN A 388 -2.84 -3.41 -25.23
N ALA A 389 -2.40 -2.35 -24.56
CA ALA A 389 -1.14 -1.67 -24.84
C ALA A 389 0.08 -2.47 -24.40
N GLU A 390 0.93 -2.90 -25.33
CA GLU A 390 2.05 -3.82 -25.07
C GLU A 390 3.19 -3.19 -24.27
N ILE A 391 4.11 -4.01 -23.74
CA ILE A 391 5.35 -3.53 -23.11
C ILE A 391 6.51 -3.67 -24.12
N THR A 392 7.37 -2.67 -24.22
CA THR A 392 8.59 -2.77 -25.03
C THR A 392 9.58 -3.77 -24.42
N PRO A 393 10.37 -4.51 -25.22
CA PRO A 393 11.33 -5.47 -24.68
C PRO A 393 12.46 -4.80 -23.87
N ASN A 394 12.94 -5.49 -22.83
CA ASN A 394 14.13 -5.12 -22.04
C ASN A 394 15.39 -4.87 -22.92
N PRO A 395 16.32 -3.97 -22.52
CA PRO A 395 16.43 -3.29 -21.22
C PRO A 395 15.66 -1.97 -21.09
N ASP A 396 14.97 -1.51 -22.14
CA ASP A 396 14.20 -0.26 -22.15
C ASP A 396 12.69 -0.57 -22.07
N ALA A 397 12.28 -1.36 -21.07
CA ALA A 397 10.90 -1.76 -20.92
C ALA A 397 10.03 -0.56 -20.52
N ALA A 398 8.97 -0.33 -21.28
CA ALA A 398 8.05 0.77 -21.12
C ALA A 398 6.70 0.39 -21.70
N LEU A 399 5.63 1.02 -21.22
CA LEU A 399 4.31 0.85 -21.77
C LEU A 399 4.21 1.47 -23.17
N SER A 400 4.00 0.67 -24.20
CA SER A 400 3.88 1.07 -25.61
C SER A 400 2.42 1.24 -26.03
N LEU A 401 1.99 2.49 -26.20
CA LEU A 401 0.67 2.88 -26.66
C LEU A 401 0.65 3.12 -28.18
N GLN A 402 -0.29 2.47 -28.87
CA GLN A 402 -0.52 2.58 -30.31
C GLN A 402 -2.01 2.66 -30.62
N SER A 403 -2.39 3.12 -31.82
CA SER A 403 -3.81 3.28 -32.19
C SER A 403 -4.67 2.00 -32.10
N SER A 404 -4.07 0.81 -32.19
CA SER A 404 -4.77 -0.48 -32.02
C SER A 404 -4.63 -1.11 -30.63
N ASN A 405 -3.64 -0.63 -29.86
CA ASN A 405 -3.19 -1.13 -28.57
C ASN A 405 -3.08 0.10 -27.66
N ASP A 406 -4.22 0.67 -27.31
CA ASP A 406 -4.36 2.08 -26.97
C ASP A 406 -4.52 2.33 -25.47
N SER A 407 -4.60 1.30 -24.64
CA SER A 407 -4.77 1.51 -23.20
C SER A 407 -4.14 0.43 -22.35
N ARG A 408 -3.71 0.85 -21.16
CA ARG A 408 -3.34 -0.03 -20.06
C ARG A 408 -3.78 0.58 -18.74
N THR A 409 -4.31 -0.27 -17.88
CA THR A 409 -4.84 0.04 -16.56
C THR A 409 -4.07 -0.75 -15.51
N HIS A 410 -3.53 -0.06 -14.52
CA HIS A 410 -2.94 -0.66 -13.33
C HIS A 410 -4.04 -1.33 -12.48
N ASN A 411 -3.67 -2.35 -11.72
CA ASN A 411 -4.51 -2.97 -10.69
C ASN A 411 -5.00 -1.90 -9.71
N TRP A 412 -6.02 -2.23 -8.90
CA TRP A 412 -6.36 -1.35 -7.79
C TRP A 412 -5.14 -1.07 -6.93
N THR A 413 -4.86 0.21 -6.74
CA THR A 413 -3.75 0.70 -5.94
C THR A 413 -4.27 1.79 -5.00
N TYR A 414 -3.79 1.77 -3.76
CA TYR A 414 -4.07 2.80 -2.78
C TYR A 414 -3.20 4.03 -3.05
N ILE A 415 -3.83 5.19 -3.15
CA ILE A 415 -3.14 6.48 -3.27
C ILE A 415 -3.07 7.12 -1.88
N PRO A 416 -1.89 7.25 -1.27
CA PRO A 416 -1.75 7.83 0.07
C PRO A 416 -2.25 9.28 0.15
N ASN A 417 -2.57 9.71 1.37
CA ASN A 417 -3.16 11.02 1.64
C ASN A 417 -2.23 12.21 1.36
N ASP A 418 -0.92 11.99 1.38
CA ASP A 418 0.15 12.97 1.17
C ASP A 418 0.58 13.07 -0.31
N ILE A 419 0.02 12.23 -1.19
CA ILE A 419 0.24 12.27 -2.63
C ILE A 419 -0.71 13.26 -3.27
N ALA A 420 -0.21 14.03 -4.24
CA ALA A 420 -0.99 15.01 -5.00
C ALA A 420 -0.76 14.93 -6.52
N LEU A 421 0.33 14.28 -6.94
CA LEU A 421 0.77 14.21 -8.32
C LEU A 421 1.07 12.76 -8.72
N LEU A 422 0.87 12.49 -10.01
CA LEU A 422 1.34 11.31 -10.71
C LEU A 422 2.40 11.76 -11.72
N ASP A 423 3.64 11.39 -11.46
CA ASP A 423 4.77 11.61 -12.33
C ASP A 423 4.95 10.42 -13.28
N TYR A 424 5.35 10.68 -14.53
CA TYR A 424 5.68 9.63 -15.50
C TYR A 424 6.54 10.18 -16.63
N ASP A 425 7.43 9.35 -17.15
CA ASP A 425 8.27 9.68 -18.29
C ASP A 425 7.57 9.31 -19.59
N ILE A 426 7.71 10.14 -20.62
CA ILE A 426 7.09 9.92 -21.93
C ILE A 426 8.11 9.99 -23.06
N THR A 427 8.02 9.04 -23.99
CA THR A 427 8.69 9.12 -25.28
C THR A 427 7.69 9.29 -26.42
N ILE A 428 7.86 10.34 -27.22
CA ILE A 428 7.04 10.61 -28.41
C ILE A 428 7.96 10.74 -29.62
N PRO A 429 7.85 9.85 -30.64
CA PRO A 429 8.61 9.99 -31.87
C PRO A 429 8.37 11.34 -32.57
N ILE A 430 9.44 11.94 -33.12
CA ILE A 430 9.38 13.27 -33.77
C ILE A 430 8.42 13.30 -34.95
N SER A 431 8.13 12.16 -35.60
CA SER A 431 7.20 12.07 -36.71
C SER A 431 5.72 11.99 -36.30
N THR A 432 5.42 11.76 -35.03
CA THR A 432 4.05 11.52 -34.56
C THR A 432 3.20 12.79 -34.61
N THR A 433 2.06 12.78 -35.28
CA THR A 433 1.13 13.92 -35.30
C THR A 433 -0.29 13.47 -35.02
N GLY A 434 -1.11 14.34 -34.44
CA GLY A 434 -2.47 14.02 -34.01
C GLY A 434 -2.49 13.13 -32.77
N GLY A 435 -3.69 12.90 -32.23
CA GLY A 435 -3.90 12.07 -31.06
C GLY A 435 -3.75 12.80 -29.71
N SER A 436 -4.16 12.13 -28.64
CA SER A 436 -4.00 12.62 -27.27
C SER A 436 -3.71 11.49 -26.31
N LEU A 437 -2.70 11.65 -25.46
CA LEU A 437 -2.47 10.79 -24.31
C LEU A 437 -3.39 11.25 -23.18
N GLN A 438 -4.17 10.35 -22.62
CA GLN A 438 -5.04 10.58 -21.48
C GLN A 438 -4.52 9.80 -20.27
N VAL A 439 -4.64 10.41 -19.11
CA VAL A 439 -4.39 9.80 -17.81
C VAL A 439 -5.72 9.81 -17.06
N LEU A 440 -6.14 8.64 -16.58
CA LEU A 440 -7.33 8.49 -15.77
C LEU A 440 -6.99 7.86 -14.43
N ILE A 441 -7.71 8.30 -13.39
CA ILE A 441 -7.70 7.68 -12.06
C ILE A 441 -9.13 7.20 -11.79
N GLY A 442 -9.30 5.88 -11.69
CA GLY A 442 -10.61 5.25 -11.84
C GLY A 442 -11.22 5.63 -13.20
N ASP A 443 -12.46 6.15 -13.17
CA ASP A 443 -13.14 6.67 -14.36
C ASP A 443 -12.92 8.17 -14.59
N THR A 444 -12.21 8.86 -13.70
CA THR A 444 -11.97 10.31 -13.78
C THR A 444 -10.83 10.61 -14.74
N LEU A 445 -11.10 11.41 -15.78
CA LEU A 445 -10.05 11.99 -16.62
C LEU A 445 -9.31 13.08 -15.84
N VAL A 446 -8.07 12.81 -15.44
CA VAL A 446 -7.25 13.77 -14.69
C VAL A 446 -6.32 14.58 -15.59
N ASP A 447 -5.89 14.01 -16.72
CA ASP A 447 -5.09 14.72 -17.71
C ASP A 447 -5.37 14.26 -19.15
N SER A 448 -5.28 15.18 -20.11
CA SER A 448 -5.44 14.92 -21.53
C SER A 448 -4.51 15.81 -22.33
N LEU A 449 -3.50 15.18 -22.94
CA LEU A 449 -2.35 15.81 -23.57
C LEU A 449 -2.39 15.60 -25.08
N ALA A 450 -2.74 16.65 -25.82
CA ALA A 450 -2.76 16.58 -27.27
C ALA A 450 -1.32 16.63 -27.83
N ILE A 451 -0.95 15.66 -28.66
CA ILE A 451 0.43 15.49 -29.14
C ILE A 451 0.88 16.69 -30.01
N ASP A 452 -0.06 17.34 -30.68
CA ASP A 452 0.18 18.52 -31.52
C ASP A 452 0.38 19.81 -30.72
N GLN A 453 0.13 19.79 -29.41
CA GLN A 453 0.38 20.93 -28.53
C GLN A 453 1.81 20.98 -28.00
N TYR A 454 2.59 19.91 -28.20
CA TYR A 454 4.00 19.87 -27.82
C TYR A 454 4.83 20.79 -28.74
N THR A 455 5.60 21.68 -28.13
CA THR A 455 6.61 22.53 -28.76
C THR A 455 7.74 21.72 -29.39
N SER A 456 8.51 22.35 -30.28
CA SER A 456 9.66 21.69 -30.92
C SER A 456 10.73 21.23 -29.92
N LEU A 457 10.89 21.92 -28.78
CA LEU A 457 11.82 21.52 -27.74
C LEU A 457 11.31 20.29 -26.99
N GLU A 458 10.04 20.25 -26.57
CA GLU A 458 9.48 19.06 -25.91
C GLU A 458 9.47 17.87 -26.84
N ARG A 459 9.17 18.07 -28.12
CA ARG A 459 9.25 16.99 -29.12
C ARG A 459 10.66 16.44 -29.24
N THR A 460 11.67 17.27 -29.01
CA THR A 460 13.07 16.84 -28.99
C THR A 460 13.41 16.12 -27.68
N LEU A 461 12.95 16.63 -26.53
CA LEU A 461 13.17 16.00 -25.22
C LEU A 461 12.45 14.66 -25.12
N ALA A 462 11.15 14.63 -25.45
CA ALA A 462 10.33 13.42 -25.50
C ALA A 462 10.91 12.40 -26.48
N ALA A 463 11.37 12.79 -27.66
CA ALA A 463 11.97 11.84 -28.60
C ALA A 463 13.28 11.22 -28.09
N ASN A 464 13.95 11.84 -27.12
CA ASN A 464 15.16 11.33 -26.48
C ASN A 464 14.87 10.68 -25.12
N GLY A 465 13.60 10.43 -24.76
CA GLY A 465 13.19 9.84 -23.48
C GLY A 465 13.45 10.73 -22.26
N GLY A 466 13.69 12.04 -22.46
CA GLY A 466 14.08 12.97 -21.40
C GLY A 466 12.95 13.88 -20.93
N LEU A 467 11.68 13.50 -21.11
CA LEU A 467 10.53 14.31 -20.74
C LEU A 467 9.70 13.62 -19.65
N THR A 468 9.84 14.11 -18.42
CA THR A 468 8.97 13.77 -17.28
C THR A 468 7.76 14.69 -17.24
N LEU A 469 6.60 14.10 -17.01
CA LEU A 469 5.30 14.76 -16.91
C LEU A 469 4.71 14.54 -15.53
N SER A 470 4.00 15.55 -15.02
CA SER A 470 3.25 15.46 -13.77
C SER A 470 1.78 15.78 -14.03
N SER A 471 0.89 14.88 -13.63
CA SER A 471 -0.56 15.06 -13.64
C SER A 471 -1.07 15.16 -12.22
N SER A 472 -2.02 16.06 -11.94
CA SER A 472 -2.66 16.08 -10.62
C SER A 472 -3.52 14.83 -10.44
N ILE A 473 -3.52 14.26 -9.24
CA ILE A 473 -4.47 13.20 -8.91
C ILE A 473 -5.86 13.72 -8.52
N GLY A 474 -6.06 15.05 -8.46
CA GLY A 474 -7.30 15.66 -7.99
C GLY A 474 -7.67 15.23 -6.57
N SER A 475 -8.95 14.91 -6.36
CA SER A 475 -9.48 14.50 -5.05
C SER A 475 -9.15 13.06 -4.65
N HIS A 476 -8.38 12.31 -5.44
CA HIS A 476 -8.19 10.86 -5.26
C HIS A 476 -7.14 10.46 -4.20
N ALA A 477 -6.55 11.39 -3.45
CA ALA A 477 -5.72 11.03 -2.29
C ALA A 477 -6.55 10.33 -1.19
N ASP A 478 -5.92 9.43 -0.42
CA ASP A 478 -6.56 8.57 0.60
C ASP A 478 -7.68 7.70 0.01
N SER A 479 -7.47 7.16 -1.19
CA SER A 479 -8.48 6.33 -1.84
C SER A 479 -7.88 5.28 -2.76
N VAL A 480 -8.66 4.24 -3.03
CA VAL A 480 -8.26 3.11 -3.88
C VAL A 480 -8.83 3.33 -5.28
N ASN A 481 -7.95 3.36 -6.27
CA ASN A 481 -8.32 3.59 -7.66
C ASN A 481 -7.47 2.72 -8.59
N THR A 482 -7.90 2.61 -9.84
CA THR A 482 -7.03 2.16 -10.92
C THR A 482 -6.34 3.36 -11.57
N LEU A 483 -5.20 3.14 -12.24
CA LEU A 483 -4.49 4.16 -13.01
C LEU A 483 -4.49 3.75 -14.48
N THR A 484 -5.03 4.56 -15.39
CA THR A 484 -5.10 4.22 -16.81
C THR A 484 -4.37 5.23 -17.67
N PHE A 485 -3.45 4.74 -18.51
CA PHE A 485 -2.94 5.49 -19.65
C PHE A 485 -3.69 5.08 -20.90
N ARG A 486 -4.17 6.06 -21.67
CA ARG A 486 -4.99 5.82 -22.87
C ARG A 486 -4.63 6.75 -24.01
N LEU A 487 -4.44 6.21 -25.19
CA LEU A 487 -4.25 6.96 -26.42
C LEU A 487 -5.60 7.12 -27.13
N THR A 488 -5.96 8.36 -27.44
CA THR A 488 -7.22 8.68 -28.14
C THR A 488 -6.96 9.47 -29.42
N ASN A 489 -7.98 9.57 -30.28
CA ASN A 489 -7.95 10.36 -31.52
C ASN A 489 -6.82 9.97 -32.49
N SER A 490 -6.49 8.66 -32.51
CA SER A 490 -5.52 7.97 -33.38
C SER A 490 -4.40 8.87 -33.92
N PRO A 491 -3.22 8.92 -33.29
CA PRO A 491 -2.06 9.54 -33.92
C PRO A 491 -1.77 8.88 -35.28
N SER A 492 -1.05 9.58 -36.15
CA SER A 492 -0.62 9.09 -37.47
C SER A 492 -0.21 7.61 -37.43
N ASP A 493 -0.72 6.80 -38.38
CA ASP A 493 -0.55 5.34 -38.42
C ASP A 493 0.90 4.89 -38.09
N ASN A 494 1.03 4.05 -37.05
CA ASN A 494 2.27 3.50 -36.46
C ASN A 494 3.06 4.39 -35.48
N ALA A 495 2.46 5.46 -34.94
CA ALA A 495 3.07 6.14 -33.80
C ALA A 495 3.07 5.22 -32.56
N ASN A 496 4.26 4.96 -32.03
CA ASN A 496 4.45 4.29 -30.76
C ASN A 496 4.84 5.32 -29.70
N ILE A 497 3.97 5.56 -28.73
CA ILE A 497 4.24 6.46 -27.60
C ILE A 497 4.52 5.58 -26.41
N THR A 498 5.65 5.81 -25.73
CA THR A 498 5.96 5.04 -24.52
C THR A 498 5.73 5.85 -23.26
N VAL A 499 5.26 5.19 -22.21
CA VAL A 499 5.14 5.69 -20.85
C VAL A 499 5.99 4.82 -19.95
N ASP A 500 6.75 5.43 -19.06
CA ASP A 500 7.68 4.74 -18.16
C ASP A 500 7.80 5.47 -16.80
N GLU A 501 8.43 4.84 -15.82
CA GLU A 501 8.78 5.45 -14.51
C GLU A 501 7.59 6.14 -13.82
N VAL A 502 6.44 5.44 -13.79
CA VAL A 502 5.19 5.98 -13.22
C VAL A 502 5.28 6.02 -11.70
N ARG A 503 5.25 7.20 -11.09
CA ARG A 503 5.44 7.32 -9.63
C ARG A 503 4.43 8.27 -9.01
N PHE A 504 4.00 7.91 -7.80
CA PHE A 504 3.37 8.89 -6.94
C PHE A 504 4.39 9.95 -6.55
N ALA A 505 3.95 11.20 -6.63
CA ALA A 505 4.72 12.34 -6.18
C ALA A 505 3.86 13.12 -5.19
N HIS A 506 4.50 13.46 -4.07
CA HIS A 506 3.99 14.49 -3.19
C HIS A 506 3.78 15.76 -4.00
N GLU A 507 2.86 16.59 -3.53
CA GLU A 507 2.78 17.94 -4.04
C GLU A 507 4.19 18.53 -4.00
N ILE A 508 4.55 19.32 -5.02
CA ILE A 508 5.69 20.22 -4.84
C ILE A 508 5.29 21.04 -3.64
N THR A 509 5.86 20.75 -2.46
CA THR A 509 5.75 21.59 -1.28
C THR A 509 5.96 22.99 -1.82
N SER A 510 4.87 23.76 -1.86
CA SER A 510 4.78 24.99 -2.63
C SER A 510 6.08 25.76 -2.47
N PRO A 511 6.61 26.40 -3.51
CA PRO A 511 7.76 27.27 -3.34
C PRO A 511 7.49 28.17 -2.13
N ILE A 512 8.32 28.02 -1.09
CA ILE A 512 8.04 28.43 0.29
C ILE A 512 7.43 29.84 0.27
N ARG A 513 6.08 29.92 0.34
CA ARG A 513 5.24 31.13 0.10
C ARG A 513 5.22 31.60 -1.36
N PRO A 514 4.18 31.28 -2.16
CA PRO A 514 3.99 31.92 -3.45
C PRO A 514 3.71 33.41 -3.27
N ARG A 515 4.13 34.21 -4.26
CA ARG A 515 3.72 35.60 -4.37
C ARG A 515 2.23 35.66 -4.70
N ILE A 516 1.45 36.25 -3.80
CA ILE A 516 0.00 36.36 -4.01
C ILE A 516 -0.31 37.59 -4.87
N ILE A 517 -1.16 37.40 -5.88
CA ILE A 517 -1.79 38.45 -6.66
C ILE A 517 -3.21 38.60 -6.16
N VAL A 518 -3.58 39.80 -5.71
CA VAL A 518 -4.96 40.17 -5.36
C VAL A 518 -5.54 40.98 -6.52
N PRO A 519 -6.26 40.36 -7.46
CA PRO A 519 -6.79 41.08 -8.61
C PRO A 519 -8.08 41.83 -8.25
N ALA A 520 -8.44 42.84 -9.05
CA ALA A 520 -9.71 43.54 -8.89
C ALA A 520 -10.93 42.68 -9.31
N ALA A 521 -10.71 41.70 -10.18
CA ALA A 521 -11.68 40.70 -10.62
C ALA A 521 -10.97 39.36 -10.82
N VAL A 522 -11.60 38.24 -10.48
CA VAL A 522 -10.97 36.92 -10.56
C VAL A 522 -11.12 36.34 -11.97
N ALA A 523 -12.34 36.26 -12.51
CA ALA A 523 -12.63 35.71 -13.84
C ALA A 523 -12.24 36.69 -14.97
N THR A 524 -10.95 36.82 -15.23
CA THR A 524 -10.37 37.70 -16.26
C THR A 524 -8.99 37.19 -16.68
N GLU A 525 -8.34 37.90 -17.62
CA GLU A 525 -6.93 37.72 -17.93
C GLU A 525 -6.02 38.27 -16.82
N HIS A 526 -5.02 37.48 -16.43
CA HIS A 526 -3.97 37.82 -15.47
C HIS A 526 -2.60 37.64 -16.11
N PHE A 527 -1.69 38.56 -15.80
CA PHE A 527 -0.31 38.50 -16.24
C PHE A 527 0.59 38.04 -15.09
N ILE A 528 1.32 36.95 -15.30
CA ILE A 528 2.34 36.45 -14.38
C ILE A 528 3.70 36.73 -15.00
N ALA A 529 4.50 37.51 -14.30
CA ALA A 529 5.85 37.83 -14.72
C ALA A 529 6.79 36.65 -14.44
N SER A 530 7.78 36.48 -15.31
CA SER A 530 8.92 35.62 -15.05
C SER A 530 9.73 36.09 -13.84
N VAL A 531 10.33 35.13 -13.14
CA VAL A 531 11.23 35.36 -12.01
C VAL A 531 12.66 35.01 -12.41
N SER A 532 13.63 35.72 -11.82
CA SER A 532 15.05 35.40 -12.02
C SER A 532 15.40 34.09 -11.29
N ASP A 533 16.38 33.32 -11.80
CA ASP A 533 16.81 32.01 -11.25
C ASP A 533 17.10 31.99 -9.73
N SER A 534 17.30 33.14 -9.07
CA SER A 534 17.52 33.26 -7.62
C SER A 534 16.24 33.36 -6.78
N ASP A 535 15.06 33.52 -7.40
CA ASP A 535 13.76 33.67 -6.75
C ASP A 535 12.82 32.60 -7.30
N LEU A 536 12.86 31.40 -6.71
CA LEU A 536 12.04 30.27 -7.12
C LEU A 536 10.61 30.37 -6.55
N THR A 537 10.14 31.55 -6.12
CA THR A 537 8.79 31.72 -5.60
C THR A 537 7.74 31.64 -6.71
N GLY A 538 6.75 30.76 -6.53
CA GLY A 538 5.60 30.65 -7.42
C GLY A 538 4.68 31.87 -7.28
N THR A 539 3.61 31.93 -8.06
CA THR A 539 2.58 32.97 -7.97
C THR A 539 1.22 32.34 -7.70
N ALA A 540 0.42 32.94 -6.83
CA ALA A 540 -0.93 32.45 -6.53
C ALA A 540 -2.00 33.54 -6.68
N ILE A 541 -3.19 33.16 -7.13
CA ILE A 541 -4.40 33.99 -7.09
C ILE A 541 -5.40 33.27 -6.19
N ILE A 542 -5.69 33.84 -5.01
CA ILE A 542 -6.64 33.28 -4.04
C ILE A 542 -8.01 33.91 -4.30
N PHE A 543 -9.06 33.10 -4.24
CA PHE A 543 -10.44 33.53 -4.44
C PHE A 543 -11.42 32.68 -3.62
N GLU A 544 -12.62 33.21 -3.40
CA GLU A 544 -13.75 32.47 -2.84
C GLU A 544 -14.81 32.29 -3.94
N ALA A 545 -15.43 31.11 -3.99
CA ALA A 545 -16.54 30.84 -4.88
C ALA A 545 -17.86 31.29 -4.23
N LEU A 546 -18.60 32.17 -4.89
CA LEU A 546 -19.90 32.69 -4.43
C LEU A 546 -21.11 31.86 -4.88
N SER A 547 -20.87 30.89 -5.77
CA SER A 547 -21.84 29.92 -6.25
C SER A 547 -21.11 28.70 -6.79
N ASP A 548 -21.75 27.54 -6.74
CA ASP A 548 -21.21 26.33 -7.37
C ASP A 548 -20.96 26.57 -8.86
N ALA A 549 -19.75 26.27 -9.33
CA ALA A 549 -19.35 26.48 -10.72
C ALA A 549 -18.12 25.65 -11.09
N THR A 550 -17.94 25.38 -12.37
CA THR A 550 -16.64 24.98 -12.93
C THR A 550 -15.78 26.22 -13.22
N ILE A 551 -14.54 26.23 -12.74
CA ILE A 551 -13.51 27.22 -13.07
C ILE A 551 -12.58 26.65 -14.13
N THR A 552 -12.26 27.46 -15.13
CA THR A 552 -11.28 27.13 -16.17
C THR A 552 -10.15 28.15 -16.14
N ALA A 553 -8.91 27.68 -16.02
CA ALA A 553 -7.71 28.49 -16.09
C ALA A 553 -6.88 28.09 -17.31
N THR A 554 -6.85 28.95 -18.35
CA THR A 554 -6.18 28.69 -19.62
C THR A 554 -4.91 29.50 -19.78
N THR A 555 -3.82 28.85 -20.20
CA THR A 555 -2.55 29.52 -20.46
C THR A 555 -2.35 29.82 -21.96
N THR A 556 -1.99 31.07 -22.28
CA THR A 556 -2.07 31.58 -23.68
C THR A 556 -0.71 31.62 -24.40
N ASN A 557 0.40 31.78 -23.65
CA ASN A 557 1.76 31.91 -24.18
C ASN A 557 2.76 30.97 -23.47
N ALA A 558 2.28 29.85 -22.93
CA ALA A 558 3.11 28.97 -22.11
C ALA A 558 4.35 28.50 -22.89
N THR A 559 5.55 28.77 -22.36
CA THR A 559 6.71 27.94 -22.67
C THR A 559 6.50 26.55 -22.06
N PRO A 560 7.10 25.51 -22.67
CA PRO A 560 6.81 24.10 -22.40
C PRO A 560 7.17 23.54 -21.01
N PHE A 561 7.70 24.36 -20.10
CA PHE A 561 7.76 24.02 -18.67
C PHE A 561 6.46 24.39 -17.93
N GLY A 562 5.48 24.95 -18.65
CA GLY A 562 4.19 25.46 -18.20
C GLY A 562 3.13 24.40 -17.86
N ARG A 563 3.55 23.30 -17.21
CA ARG A 563 2.64 22.43 -16.43
C ARG A 563 2.52 22.90 -14.98
N SER A 564 2.90 24.15 -14.75
CA SER A 564 3.05 24.85 -13.49
C SER A 564 1.75 25.27 -12.83
N LEU A 565 0.61 25.13 -13.51
CA LEU A 565 -0.67 25.66 -13.06
C LEU A 565 -1.48 24.58 -12.35
N HIS A 566 -1.86 24.84 -11.11
CA HIS A 566 -2.70 24.00 -10.27
C HIS A 566 -3.87 24.83 -9.74
N ILE A 567 -5.02 24.19 -9.52
CA ILE A 567 -6.11 24.76 -8.72
C ILE A 567 -6.12 23.97 -7.43
N VAL A 568 -5.97 24.65 -6.30
CA VAL A 568 -5.93 24.05 -4.96
C VAL A 568 -7.09 24.55 -4.11
N ASP A 569 -7.55 23.73 -3.17
CA ASP A 569 -8.54 24.10 -2.16
C ASP A 569 -7.91 24.81 -0.95
N ALA A 570 -8.70 25.03 0.11
CA ALA A 570 -8.28 25.71 1.32
C ALA A 570 -7.20 24.96 2.12
N ASP A 571 -7.17 23.62 1.99
CA ASP A 571 -6.15 22.75 2.57
C ASP A 571 -4.90 22.64 1.67
N GLN A 572 -4.85 23.46 0.60
CA GLN A 572 -3.82 23.49 -0.44
C GLN A 572 -3.77 22.23 -1.30
N LYS A 573 -4.77 21.33 -1.23
CA LYS A 573 -4.81 20.12 -2.05
C LYS A 573 -5.24 20.46 -3.48
N SER A 574 -4.51 19.97 -4.46
CA SER A 574 -4.90 20.12 -5.88
C SER A 574 -6.24 19.44 -6.18
N VAL A 575 -7.20 20.20 -6.73
CA VAL A 575 -8.57 19.75 -7.07
C VAL A 575 -8.87 19.79 -8.58
N GLY A 576 -7.90 20.21 -9.39
CA GLY A 576 -8.10 20.45 -10.82
C GLY A 576 -7.75 19.27 -11.74
N SER A 577 -8.49 19.11 -12.84
CA SER A 577 -8.15 18.27 -13.99
C SER A 577 -7.57 19.10 -15.13
N ARG A 578 -6.77 18.50 -16.01
CA ARG A 578 -6.12 19.20 -17.12
C ARG A 578 -6.63 18.73 -18.48
N GLN A 579 -6.85 19.68 -19.39
CA GLN A 579 -7.05 19.39 -20.81
C GLN A 579 -6.28 20.42 -21.65
N GLY A 580 -5.19 19.96 -22.26
CA GLY A 580 -4.23 20.82 -22.96
C GLY A 580 -3.69 21.93 -22.07
N ASN A 581 -3.79 23.18 -22.52
CA ASN A 581 -3.30 24.35 -21.79
C ASN A 581 -4.26 24.88 -20.70
N SER A 582 -5.34 24.15 -20.42
CA SER A 582 -6.37 24.56 -19.46
C SER A 582 -6.43 23.60 -18.27
N VAL A 583 -6.64 24.16 -17.08
CA VAL A 583 -6.97 23.42 -15.85
C VAL A 583 -8.40 23.75 -15.45
N PHE A 584 -9.16 22.73 -15.04
CA PHE A 584 -10.57 22.81 -14.70
C PHE A 584 -10.79 22.32 -13.29
N ALA A 585 -11.62 22.99 -12.49
CA ALA A 585 -12.04 22.48 -11.18
C ALA A 585 -13.49 22.85 -10.92
N GLU A 586 -14.24 21.92 -10.32
CA GLU A 586 -15.53 22.25 -9.71
C GLU A 586 -15.27 22.94 -8.37
N VAL A 587 -15.87 24.11 -8.18
CA VAL A 587 -15.78 24.89 -6.94
C VAL A 587 -17.14 24.99 -6.28
N GLN A 588 -17.16 24.95 -4.96
CA GLN A 588 -18.38 24.98 -4.14
C GLN A 588 -18.59 26.36 -3.53
N SER A 589 -19.85 26.80 -3.46
CA SER A 589 -20.22 28.07 -2.86
C SER A 589 -19.76 28.19 -1.39
N GLY A 590 -19.04 29.26 -1.07
CA GLY A 590 -18.51 29.57 0.25
C GLY A 590 -17.08 29.08 0.49
N GLU A 591 -16.53 28.26 -0.40
CA GLU A 591 -15.20 27.68 -0.24
C GLU A 591 -14.10 28.55 -0.86
N THR A 592 -12.91 28.49 -0.26
CA THR A 592 -11.72 29.22 -0.73
C THR A 592 -10.85 28.31 -1.59
N TYR A 593 -10.34 28.87 -2.68
CA TYR A 593 -9.47 28.19 -3.62
C TYR A 593 -8.31 29.10 -4.02
N ALA A 594 -7.26 28.51 -4.58
CA ALA A 594 -6.21 29.27 -5.23
C ALA A 594 -5.81 28.66 -6.57
N ILE A 595 -5.48 29.53 -7.52
CA ILE A 595 -4.77 29.15 -8.74
C ILE A 595 -3.29 29.41 -8.52
N VAL A 596 -2.50 28.35 -8.53
CA VAL A 596 -1.06 28.39 -8.23
C VAL A 596 -0.27 28.13 -9.49
N SER A 597 0.62 29.06 -9.82
CA SER A 597 1.67 28.91 -10.83
C SER A 597 3.00 28.67 -10.13
N GLN A 598 3.76 27.65 -10.53
CA GLN A 598 5.17 27.54 -10.14
C GLN A 598 6.01 28.70 -10.71
N ALA A 599 7.27 28.80 -10.29
CA ALA A 599 8.21 29.80 -10.78
C ALA A 599 8.36 29.71 -12.31
N LEU A 600 8.13 30.85 -12.99
CA LEU A 600 8.15 30.91 -14.45
C LEU A 600 9.46 31.51 -14.94
N THR A 601 10.05 30.89 -15.97
CA THR A 601 11.24 31.42 -16.66
C THR A 601 10.89 32.36 -17.81
N THR A 602 9.62 32.43 -18.21
CA THR A 602 9.09 33.40 -19.18
C THR A 602 7.74 33.94 -18.74
N ASP A 603 7.41 35.15 -19.17
CA ASP A 603 6.14 35.79 -18.83
C ASP A 603 4.96 35.00 -19.40
N GLN A 604 3.88 34.88 -18.61
CA GLN A 604 2.71 34.09 -18.97
C GLN A 604 1.42 34.88 -18.75
N THR A 605 0.45 34.68 -19.65
CA THR A 605 -0.91 35.17 -19.47
C THR A 605 -1.84 33.99 -19.19
N ILE A 606 -2.58 34.10 -18.10
CA ILE A 606 -3.60 33.15 -17.67
C ILE A 606 -4.97 33.79 -17.84
N THR A 607 -5.86 33.12 -18.54
CA THR A 607 -7.27 33.51 -18.65
C THR A 607 -8.08 32.67 -17.68
N LEU A 608 -8.78 33.33 -16.75
CA LEU A 608 -9.68 32.66 -15.80
C LEU A 608 -11.13 32.86 -16.23
N GLN A 609 -11.90 31.77 -16.23
CA GLN A 609 -13.32 31.76 -16.57
C GLN A 609 -14.10 30.95 -15.54
N SER A 610 -15.35 31.32 -15.29
CA SER A 610 -16.28 30.54 -14.48
C SER A 610 -17.57 30.28 -15.27
N THR A 611 -18.10 29.07 -15.18
CA THR A 611 -19.42 28.74 -15.73
C THR A 611 -20.56 29.50 -15.05
N GLY A 612 -20.35 29.97 -13.81
CA GLY A 612 -21.26 30.86 -13.09
C GLY A 612 -21.18 32.34 -13.51
N GLY A 613 -20.27 32.69 -14.43
CA GLY A 613 -20.01 34.07 -14.88
C GLY A 613 -19.12 34.88 -13.94
N ASP A 614 -18.81 36.14 -14.28
CA ASP A 614 -17.79 36.93 -13.58
C ASP A 614 -18.12 37.22 -12.10
N THR A 615 -19.38 37.05 -11.69
CA THR A 615 -19.85 37.31 -10.32
C THR A 615 -19.91 36.06 -9.45
N SER A 616 -19.60 34.88 -9.98
CA SER A 616 -19.54 33.64 -9.20
C SER A 616 -18.25 33.51 -8.39
N LEU A 617 -17.27 34.39 -8.62
CA LEU A 617 -15.99 34.39 -7.91
C LEU A 617 -15.73 35.77 -7.30
N THR A 618 -15.15 35.78 -6.10
CA THR A 618 -14.69 37.01 -5.45
C THR A 618 -13.21 36.92 -5.08
N HIS A 619 -12.49 38.03 -5.23
CA HIS A 619 -11.10 38.17 -4.78
C HIS A 619 -11.02 38.44 -3.27
N LEU A 620 -12.17 38.60 -2.61
CA LEU A 620 -12.31 38.90 -1.18
C LEU A 620 -12.25 37.63 -0.32
N ALA A 621 -11.41 36.67 -0.70
CA ALA A 621 -11.25 35.44 0.08
C ALA A 621 -10.91 35.78 1.55
N PRO A 622 -11.57 35.12 2.52
CA PRO A 622 -11.49 35.50 3.92
C PRO A 622 -10.10 35.27 4.51
N THR A 623 -9.40 34.22 4.07
CA THR A 623 -8.13 33.77 4.63
C THR A 623 -7.04 33.65 3.57
N ASN A 624 -5.82 34.06 3.89
CA ASN A 624 -4.65 33.74 3.08
C ASN A 624 -4.22 32.30 3.37
N ILE A 625 -4.57 31.36 2.49
CA ILE A 625 -4.34 29.93 2.71
C ILE A 625 -2.85 29.53 2.75
N PHE A 626 -1.93 30.36 2.22
CA PHE A 626 -0.48 30.07 2.19
C PHE A 626 0.27 30.69 3.37
N GLU A 627 -0.18 31.82 3.87
CA GLU A 627 0.35 32.49 5.07
C GLU A 627 -0.79 33.26 5.74
N PRO A 628 -1.59 32.61 6.60
CA PRO A 628 -2.78 33.23 7.19
C PRO A 628 -2.49 34.55 7.91
N THR A 629 -1.26 34.73 8.42
CA THR A 629 -0.89 35.95 9.16
C THR A 629 -0.47 37.11 8.26
N ASP A 630 -0.14 36.88 6.99
CA ASP A 630 0.09 37.93 5.98
C ASP A 630 -1.24 38.34 5.36
N THR A 631 -1.94 39.21 6.08
CA THR A 631 -3.26 39.69 5.66
C THR A 631 -3.19 40.53 4.40
N ASN A 632 -2.06 41.21 4.13
CA ASN A 632 -1.94 42.15 3.01
C ASN A 632 -1.30 41.56 1.76
N ALA A 633 -0.91 40.28 1.86
CA ALA A 633 -0.42 39.46 0.76
C ALA A 633 0.84 40.04 0.10
N ASN A 634 1.69 40.72 0.87
CA ASN A 634 2.97 41.25 0.39
C ASN A 634 4.13 40.25 0.53
N GLY A 635 3.88 39.06 1.08
CA GLY A 635 4.84 38.00 1.33
C GLY A 635 5.47 38.01 2.72
N GLU A 636 5.18 39.03 3.55
CA GLU A 636 5.75 39.19 4.89
C GLU A 636 4.68 39.52 5.95
N THR A 637 4.61 38.69 7.00
CA THR A 637 3.84 39.05 8.20
C THR A 637 4.54 40.18 8.96
N THR A 638 3.89 41.34 9.04
CA THR A 638 4.38 42.54 9.73
C THR A 638 3.35 43.10 10.71
N ALA A 639 3.72 44.13 11.48
CA ALA A 639 2.76 44.84 12.32
C ALA A 639 1.63 45.52 11.52
N VAL A 640 1.82 45.75 10.21
CA VAL A 640 0.78 46.29 9.33
C VAL A 640 -0.38 45.30 9.20
N ASP A 641 -0.09 44.00 9.20
CA ASP A 641 -1.10 42.95 9.10
C ASP A 641 -2.04 42.93 10.29
N ALA A 642 -1.47 42.97 11.50
CA ALA A 642 -2.27 43.07 12.72
C ALA A 642 -3.11 44.36 12.74
N LEU A 643 -2.54 45.48 12.28
CA LEU A 643 -3.23 46.76 12.24
C LEU A 643 -4.43 46.73 11.29
N ARG A 644 -4.36 46.00 10.17
CA ARG A 644 -5.50 45.87 9.23
C ARG A 644 -6.68 45.14 9.87
N VAL A 645 -6.44 44.01 10.52
CA VAL A 645 -7.48 43.28 11.28
C VAL A 645 -8.11 44.18 12.36
N ILE A 646 -7.27 44.86 13.15
CA ILE A 646 -7.74 45.76 14.22
C ILE A 646 -8.56 46.93 13.65
N ASN A 647 -8.15 47.52 12.55
CA ASN A 647 -8.88 48.62 11.92
C ASN A 647 -10.24 48.17 11.42
N GLU A 648 -10.33 46.97 10.83
CA GLU A 648 -11.59 46.39 10.38
C GLU A 648 -12.54 46.08 11.55
N LEU A 649 -12.04 45.48 12.63
CA LEU A 649 -12.82 45.25 13.86
C LEU A 649 -13.38 46.56 14.44
N ASN A 650 -12.56 47.62 14.46
CA ASN A 650 -12.98 48.95 14.91
C ASN A 650 -13.98 49.60 13.95
N ALA A 651 -13.88 49.36 12.64
CA ALA A 651 -14.82 49.86 11.65
C ALA A 651 -16.20 49.21 11.83
N ARG A 652 -16.24 47.89 12.05
CA ARG A 652 -17.47 47.10 12.30
C ARG A 652 -18.19 47.54 13.57
N SER A 653 -17.45 47.87 14.62
CA SER A 653 -17.98 48.35 15.90
C SER A 653 -18.77 49.69 15.80
N ASN A 654 -18.67 50.41 14.66
CA ASN A 654 -19.25 51.74 14.45
C ASN A 654 -20.48 51.78 13.51
N GLY A 655 -21.05 50.63 13.12
CA GLY A 655 -22.43 50.55 12.61
C GLY A 655 -22.64 50.26 11.12
N ASN A 656 -22.28 49.07 10.66
CA ASN A 656 -22.82 48.50 9.41
C ASN A 656 -23.12 47.00 9.60
N ASP A 657 -24.38 46.62 9.37
CA ASP A 657 -25.03 45.36 9.81
C ASP A 657 -24.76 44.13 8.91
N ASP A 658 -23.53 43.88 8.47
CA ASP A 658 -23.17 42.59 7.87
C ASP A 658 -21.86 42.04 8.47
N PRO A 659 -21.92 41.19 9.51
CA PRO A 659 -20.74 40.64 10.16
C PRO A 659 -19.87 39.79 9.24
N ASN A 660 -20.40 39.35 8.09
CA ASN A 660 -19.73 38.41 7.20
C ASN A 660 -19.15 39.06 5.94
N ARG A 661 -19.40 40.35 5.68
CA ARG A 661 -18.97 40.98 4.42
C ARG A 661 -17.72 41.82 4.61
N THR A 662 -16.57 41.25 4.25
CA THR A 662 -15.27 41.96 4.24
C THR A 662 -15.22 42.91 3.04
N THR A 663 -14.59 44.08 3.20
CA THR A 663 -14.21 44.94 2.06
C THR A 663 -12.77 44.71 1.60
N GLU A 664 -12.00 43.94 2.37
CA GLU A 664 -10.62 43.60 2.12
C GLU A 664 -10.40 42.08 2.34
N PRO A 665 -9.55 41.42 1.53
CA PRO A 665 -9.27 40.00 1.69
C PRO A 665 -8.35 39.69 2.88
N PHE A 666 -8.34 38.42 3.28
CA PHE A 666 -7.38 37.78 4.19
C PHE A 666 -7.35 38.28 5.63
N LEU A 667 -8.45 38.85 6.11
CA LEU A 667 -8.54 39.38 7.47
C LEU A 667 -9.00 38.33 8.51
N ASP A 668 -9.56 37.21 8.04
CA ASP A 668 -9.85 36.02 8.85
C ASP A 668 -8.60 35.13 8.85
N VAL A 669 -7.77 35.32 9.86
CA VAL A 669 -6.45 34.66 10.01
C VAL A 669 -6.63 33.26 10.60
N ASP A 670 -7.74 33.02 11.29
CA ASP A 670 -8.03 31.74 11.93
C ASP A 670 -8.83 30.75 11.10
N GLY A 671 -9.46 31.21 10.02
CA GLY A 671 -10.30 30.41 9.13
C GLY A 671 -11.67 30.10 9.75
N GLY A 672 -12.09 30.84 10.77
CA GLY A 672 -13.34 30.62 11.51
C GLY A 672 -14.60 31.09 10.76
N GLY A 673 -14.44 31.74 9.61
CA GLY A 673 -15.50 32.29 8.78
C GLY A 673 -15.96 33.69 9.20
N PHE A 674 -15.30 34.32 10.17
CA PHE A 674 -15.59 35.68 10.62
C PHE A 674 -14.38 36.35 11.25
N ILE A 675 -14.24 37.66 11.03
CA ILE A 675 -13.16 38.45 11.65
C ILE A 675 -13.49 38.71 13.12
N SER A 676 -12.57 38.32 14.00
CA SER A 676 -12.64 38.43 15.45
C SER A 676 -11.33 38.96 16.06
N GLU A 677 -11.33 39.23 17.35
CA GLU A 677 -10.11 39.61 18.07
C GLU A 677 -9.04 38.50 18.06
N LEU A 678 -9.44 37.25 17.83
CA LEU A 678 -8.53 36.11 17.74
C LEU A 678 -7.62 36.23 16.52
N ASP A 679 -8.13 36.74 15.40
CA ASP A 679 -7.36 36.96 14.17
C ASP A 679 -6.20 37.92 14.39
N ALA A 680 -6.50 39.09 14.99
CA ALA A 680 -5.48 40.08 15.33
C ALA A 680 -4.45 39.50 16.31
N LEU A 681 -4.92 38.71 17.29
CA LEU A 681 -4.06 38.09 18.27
C LEU A 681 -3.13 37.03 17.65
N ARG A 682 -3.58 36.27 16.65
CA ARG A 682 -2.73 35.30 15.93
C ARG A 682 -1.57 36.00 15.23
N VAL A 683 -1.81 37.12 14.53
CA VAL A 683 -0.74 37.90 13.89
C VAL A 683 0.24 38.46 14.93
N ILE A 684 -0.25 39.04 16.02
CA ILE A 684 0.60 39.59 17.09
C ILE A 684 1.47 38.51 17.74
N ASN A 685 0.88 37.34 18.03
CA ASN A 685 1.61 36.22 18.60
C ASN A 685 2.70 35.70 17.65
N TYR A 686 2.40 35.61 16.35
CA TYR A 686 3.38 35.25 15.34
C TYR A 686 4.57 36.23 15.31
N LEU A 687 4.31 37.54 15.33
CA LEU A 687 5.36 38.57 15.37
C LEU A 687 6.21 38.49 16.64
N ASN A 688 5.57 38.28 17.80
CA ASN A 688 6.28 38.16 19.09
C ASN A 688 7.15 36.90 19.16
N ALA A 689 6.71 35.80 18.55
CA ALA A 689 7.48 34.56 18.47
C ALA A 689 8.75 34.74 17.61
N ARG A 690 8.65 35.46 16.48
CA ARG A 690 9.82 35.81 15.64
C ARG A 690 10.80 36.77 16.32
N GLY A 691 10.29 37.75 17.09
CA GLY A 691 11.12 38.73 17.80
C GLY A 691 12.05 38.16 18.88
N HIS A 692 11.78 36.95 19.37
CA HIS A 692 12.63 36.27 20.35
C HIS A 692 13.71 35.35 19.74
N ALA A 693 13.70 35.12 18.42
CA ALA A 693 14.66 34.24 17.74
C ALA A 693 15.95 34.97 17.28
N THR A 694 16.00 36.31 17.35
CA THR A 694 17.14 37.12 16.89
C THR A 694 17.72 38.05 17.95
N SER A 695 17.63 37.69 19.24
CA SER A 695 18.47 38.34 20.26
C SER A 695 19.87 37.72 20.22
N GLU A 696 20.86 38.53 19.83
CA GLU A 696 22.28 38.24 20.05
C GLU A 696 22.53 37.74 21.49
N PRO A 697 23.52 36.85 21.72
CA PRO A 697 23.88 36.42 23.07
C PRO A 697 24.26 37.65 23.89
N ILE A 698 23.41 38.01 24.85
CA ILE A 698 23.72 39.02 25.85
C ILE A 698 24.88 38.47 26.68
N GLU A 699 26.07 39.01 26.43
CA GLU A 699 27.22 38.85 27.31
C GLU A 699 26.82 39.37 28.71
N PRO A 700 26.96 38.57 29.78
CA PRO A 700 26.50 38.97 31.10
C PRO A 700 27.43 40.04 31.69
N GLU A 701 26.98 41.29 31.68
CA GLU A 701 27.56 42.36 32.51
C GLU A 701 27.42 42.03 34.01
N PRO A 702 28.40 42.37 34.86
CA PRO A 702 28.48 41.91 36.23
C PRO A 702 27.46 42.60 37.14
N PRO A 703 27.06 41.95 38.25
CA PRO A 703 25.96 42.42 39.08
C PRO A 703 26.37 43.68 39.85
N THR A 704 25.63 44.77 39.67
CA THR A 704 25.64 45.90 40.59
C THR A 704 24.50 45.76 41.59
N ASP A 705 24.92 45.54 42.82
CA ASP A 705 24.14 45.36 44.03
C ASP A 705 23.51 46.70 44.45
N PHE A 706 22.17 46.81 44.47
CA PHE A 706 21.45 47.84 45.21
C PHE A 706 20.16 47.28 45.81
N LEU A 707 20.25 46.96 47.10
CA LEU A 707 19.14 46.70 48.01
C LEU A 707 18.27 47.96 48.19
N ALA A 708 16.95 47.87 47.95
CA ALA A 708 15.93 48.66 48.66
C ALA A 708 14.49 48.10 48.52
N THR A 709 14.04 47.44 49.59
CA THR A 709 12.69 47.39 50.22
C THR A 709 11.40 47.21 49.39
N PRO A 710 10.51 46.25 49.76
CA PRO A 710 9.19 46.07 49.16
C PRO A 710 8.13 46.99 49.81
N VAL A 711 7.26 47.58 48.98
CA VAL A 711 6.03 48.28 49.38
C VAL A 711 4.82 47.46 48.89
N PRO A 712 3.79 47.19 49.72
CA PRO A 712 2.69 46.33 49.36
C PRO A 712 1.62 47.07 48.53
N PHE A 713 1.20 46.48 47.40
CA PHE A 713 0.03 46.94 46.65
C PHE A 713 -1.25 46.34 47.21
N THR A 714 -2.25 47.19 47.40
CA THR A 714 -3.61 46.85 47.83
C THR A 714 -4.52 46.84 46.60
N PRO A 715 -5.41 45.85 46.39
CA PRO A 715 -6.28 45.82 45.22
C PRO A 715 -7.51 46.71 45.42
N ILE A 716 -7.79 47.57 44.43
CA ILE A 716 -9.03 48.36 44.34
C ILE A 716 -10.06 47.57 43.52
N GLN A 717 -11.23 47.37 44.11
CA GLN A 717 -12.43 46.81 43.51
C GLN A 717 -13.16 47.83 42.62
N THR A 718 -13.75 47.36 41.52
CA THR A 718 -14.86 48.00 40.79
C THR A 718 -16.07 47.06 40.85
N GLN A 719 -17.14 47.47 41.54
CA GLN A 719 -18.44 47.97 41.00
C GLN A 719 -19.30 46.86 40.36
N THR A 720 -20.62 46.71 40.54
CA THR A 720 -21.70 47.47 41.20
C THR A 720 -22.96 46.56 41.25
N ASN A 721 -23.83 46.85 42.22
CA ASN A 721 -25.30 46.67 42.25
C ASN A 721 -25.97 45.29 42.25
N ALA A 722 -26.98 45.21 43.12
CA ALA A 722 -27.70 44.05 43.60
C ALA A 722 -28.93 43.65 42.75
N ALA A 723 -29.21 42.35 42.68
CA ALA A 723 -30.51 41.74 43.03
C ALA A 723 -30.37 40.19 43.10
N THR A 724 -30.84 39.61 44.20
CA THR A 724 -30.97 38.16 44.52
C THR A 724 -32.36 37.64 44.08
N PRO A 725 -32.76 36.34 44.20
CA PRO A 725 -32.06 35.03 44.37
C PRO A 725 -32.70 33.96 43.39
N PRO A 726 -32.77 32.61 43.60
CA PRO A 726 -32.14 31.68 44.57
C PRO A 726 -31.57 30.31 44.04
N THR A 727 -30.51 29.85 44.71
CA THR A 727 -30.15 28.48 45.19
C THR A 727 -30.56 27.17 44.48
N THR A 728 -29.56 26.30 44.28
CA THR A 728 -29.57 24.85 44.66
C THR A 728 -28.17 24.38 45.10
N GLN A 729 -28.16 23.30 45.90
CA GLN A 729 -27.17 22.83 46.89
C GLN A 729 -26.10 21.83 46.35
N PRO A 730 -25.15 21.33 47.18
CA PRO A 730 -23.75 21.06 46.81
C PRO A 730 -23.43 19.62 46.38
N TYR A 731 -22.29 19.47 45.67
CA TYR A 731 -21.67 18.21 45.27
C TYR A 731 -20.53 17.79 46.22
N ILE A 732 -20.30 16.48 46.31
CA ILE A 732 -19.55 15.71 47.32
C ILE A 732 -18.18 15.27 46.75
N ASP A 733 -17.14 15.27 47.59
CA ASP A 733 -15.79 14.70 47.35
C ASP A 733 -15.77 13.18 47.15
N PRO A 734 -14.73 12.64 46.49
CA PRO A 734 -14.05 11.46 47.05
C PRO A 734 -12.51 11.57 47.02
N VAL A 735 -11.85 11.44 48.18
CA VAL A 735 -11.14 10.24 48.71
C VAL A 735 -9.79 9.92 48.05
N GLU A 736 -8.72 10.23 48.80
CA GLU A 736 -7.36 9.69 48.68
C GLU A 736 -7.27 8.23 49.15
N THR A 737 -6.38 7.42 48.55
CA THR A 737 -5.75 6.30 49.26
C THR A 737 -4.35 5.97 48.72
N GLU A 738 -3.53 5.46 49.62
CA GLU A 738 -2.08 5.52 49.71
C GLU A 738 -1.28 4.55 48.81
N LEU A 739 -0.07 5.01 48.46
CA LEU A 739 1.07 4.23 47.98
C LEU A 739 1.83 3.59 49.16
N ILE A 740 2.09 2.28 49.11
CA ILE A 740 3.02 1.58 50.02
C ILE A 740 4.08 0.83 49.19
N SER A 741 5.34 1.16 49.47
CA SER A 741 6.57 0.55 48.94
C SER A 741 7.08 -0.57 49.88
N ARG A 742 7.73 -1.64 49.35
CA ARG A 742 8.87 -2.42 49.96
C ARG A 742 9.34 -3.65 49.12
N PRO A 743 10.52 -4.28 49.37
CA PRO A 743 11.64 -4.33 48.39
C PRO A 743 12.24 -5.73 48.07
N LEU A 744 13.32 -5.72 47.27
CA LEU A 744 14.21 -6.78 46.75
C LEU A 744 14.84 -7.80 47.76
N ASN A 745 15.09 -9.02 47.23
CA ASN A 745 16.24 -9.97 47.37
C ASN A 745 15.89 -11.41 47.77
N ALA A 746 16.27 -12.39 46.93
CA ALA A 746 16.92 -13.66 47.34
C ALA A 746 17.41 -14.50 46.13
N THR A 747 18.70 -14.88 46.12
CA THR A 747 19.33 -15.96 45.32
C THR A 747 19.58 -17.20 46.21
N PRO A 748 19.95 -18.39 45.66
CA PRO A 748 19.46 -19.72 46.11
C PRO A 748 20.46 -20.55 46.94
N PRO A 749 20.12 -21.78 47.36
CA PRO A 749 21.08 -22.77 47.86
C PRO A 749 21.21 -24.05 46.98
N PRO A 750 22.30 -24.84 47.15
CA PRO A 750 22.74 -25.92 46.25
C PRO A 750 22.69 -27.35 46.84
N LEU A 751 23.27 -28.32 46.08
CA LEU A 751 23.64 -29.74 46.37
C LEU A 751 22.61 -30.79 45.88
N ALA A 752 22.94 -31.89 45.18
CA ALA A 752 24.03 -32.85 45.36
C ALA A 752 24.11 -33.87 44.20
N SER A 753 25.27 -34.50 44.03
CA SER A 753 25.62 -35.50 43.02
C SER A 753 25.35 -36.96 43.43
N THR A 754 25.04 -37.82 42.46
CA THR A 754 25.42 -39.25 42.36
C THR A 754 25.38 -39.60 40.86
N GLY A 755 26.25 -40.34 40.18
CA GLY A 755 27.32 -41.27 40.51
C GLY A 755 27.59 -42.04 39.20
N ARG A 756 28.84 -42.09 38.76
CA ARG A 756 29.41 -42.77 37.58
C ARG A 756 29.29 -44.32 37.69
N PRO A 757 29.51 -45.14 36.63
CA PRO A 757 30.82 -45.27 35.97
C PRO A 757 30.84 -45.53 34.45
N ALA A 758 32.07 -45.36 33.92
CA ALA A 758 32.50 -45.49 32.54
C ALA A 758 32.97 -46.91 32.18
N SER A 759 33.06 -47.22 30.88
CA SER A 759 34.07 -48.13 30.33
C SER A 759 34.32 -47.93 28.81
N HIS A 760 35.59 -47.60 28.50
CA HIS A 760 36.45 -48.02 27.37
C HIS A 760 36.04 -47.75 25.89
N LEU A 761 36.74 -46.91 25.11
CA LEU A 761 38.08 -47.01 24.45
C LEU A 761 38.12 -47.81 23.13
N GLN A 762 38.30 -47.12 21.99
CA GLN A 762 39.25 -47.40 20.86
C GLN A 762 38.93 -46.45 19.68
N THR A 763 39.69 -45.38 19.43
CA THR A 763 40.87 -45.26 18.55
C THR A 763 40.72 -45.82 17.13
N ALA A 764 40.67 -44.94 16.11
CA ALA A 764 41.48 -45.03 14.89
C ALA A 764 41.22 -43.86 13.90
N THR A 765 42.27 -43.07 13.66
CA THR A 765 42.60 -42.39 12.39
C THR A 765 44.11 -42.63 12.16
N PRO A 766 44.75 -42.31 11.01
CA PRO A 766 44.26 -41.97 9.66
C PRO A 766 44.96 -42.82 8.56
N LYS A 767 44.59 -42.61 7.28
CA LYS A 767 45.50 -42.88 6.15
C LYS A 767 45.43 -41.76 5.10
N GLU A 768 46.53 -41.02 5.02
CA GLU A 768 46.94 -40.20 3.87
C GLU A 768 47.61 -41.06 2.78
N SER A 769 47.45 -40.64 1.53
CA SER A 769 48.48 -40.61 0.45
C SER A 769 47.88 -39.74 -0.68
N ARG A 770 48.35 -38.50 -1.00
CA ARG A 770 49.63 -38.08 -1.64
C ARG A 770 49.85 -38.84 -2.96
N LEU A 771 50.03 -38.26 -4.16
CA LEU A 771 50.88 -37.17 -4.68
C LEU A 771 50.37 -36.80 -6.11
N GLU A 772 50.24 -35.51 -6.46
CA GLU A 772 51.11 -34.68 -7.34
C GLU A 772 50.70 -34.58 -8.82
N GLY A 773 50.77 -33.35 -9.33
CA GLY A 773 50.72 -33.03 -10.76
C GLY A 773 50.39 -31.56 -11.04
N GLU A 774 51.37 -30.67 -10.84
CA GLU A 774 51.39 -29.27 -11.31
C GLU A 774 51.23 -29.16 -12.84
N ALA A 775 50.61 -28.08 -13.33
CA ALA A 775 51.17 -27.21 -14.39
C ALA A 775 50.27 -25.99 -14.68
N ASP A 776 50.90 -24.81 -14.60
CA ASP A 776 50.50 -23.50 -15.14
C ASP A 776 50.01 -23.53 -16.59
N SER A 777 49.07 -22.65 -16.95
CA SER A 777 49.33 -21.57 -17.93
C SER A 777 48.10 -20.69 -18.21
N ASN A 778 48.39 -19.38 -18.32
CA ASN A 778 47.56 -18.28 -18.82
C ASN A 778 46.81 -18.60 -20.13
N GLU A 779 45.62 -18.06 -20.33
CA GLU A 779 45.38 -16.87 -21.18
C GLU A 779 43.88 -16.54 -21.32
N ASP A 780 43.69 -15.25 -21.58
CA ASP A 780 42.50 -14.43 -21.76
C ASP A 780 41.73 -14.74 -23.08
N LEU A 781 40.57 -14.11 -23.23
CA LEU A 781 39.84 -13.74 -24.46
C LEU A 781 38.52 -14.46 -24.84
N THR A 782 37.44 -13.67 -24.70
CA THR A 782 36.38 -13.34 -25.69
C THR A 782 35.41 -14.42 -26.23
N SER A 783 34.12 -14.15 -26.03
CA SER A 783 32.92 -14.63 -26.78
C SER A 783 32.99 -14.27 -28.29
N PRO A 784 31.95 -14.47 -29.14
CA PRO A 784 30.86 -15.48 -29.23
C PRO A 784 30.75 -16.06 -30.68
N LEU A 785 29.96 -17.13 -30.93
CA LEU A 785 29.52 -17.46 -32.31
C LEU A 785 28.13 -18.09 -32.40
N ALA A 786 27.38 -17.53 -33.34
CA ALA A 786 26.02 -17.85 -33.79
C ALA A 786 25.96 -18.95 -34.88
N SER A 787 24.74 -19.45 -35.17
CA SER A 787 24.21 -19.89 -36.49
C SER A 787 22.91 -20.70 -36.26
N SER A 788 21.89 -20.75 -37.10
CA SER A 788 21.57 -20.13 -38.40
C SER A 788 20.11 -20.44 -38.77
N GLU A 789 19.52 -19.57 -39.58
CA GLU A 789 18.21 -19.63 -40.25
C GLU A 789 17.98 -20.87 -41.15
N TYR A 790 16.72 -21.24 -41.39
CA TYR A 790 16.22 -21.54 -42.73
C TYR A 790 14.71 -21.31 -42.85
N SER A 791 14.34 -20.54 -43.88
CA SER A 791 13.00 -20.09 -44.27
C SER A 791 12.38 -21.01 -45.32
N LEU A 792 11.06 -21.26 -45.27
CA LEU A 792 10.24 -21.66 -46.43
C LEU A 792 8.74 -21.33 -46.22
N GLU A 793 8.20 -20.50 -47.12
CA GLU A 793 6.78 -20.32 -47.44
C GLU A 793 6.64 -20.35 -48.98
N PRO A 794 5.44 -20.31 -49.62
CA PRO A 794 4.11 -20.86 -49.29
C PRO A 794 3.45 -21.54 -50.51
N THR A 795 2.23 -22.11 -50.39
CA THR A 795 1.12 -22.05 -51.38
C THR A 795 -0.06 -22.99 -51.04
N LEU A 796 -1.27 -22.42 -50.85
CA LEU A 796 -2.54 -22.72 -51.57
C LEU A 796 -3.81 -22.38 -50.76
N GLN A 797 -4.77 -21.86 -51.51
CA GLN A 797 -6.01 -21.14 -51.18
C GLN A 797 -7.17 -21.95 -50.57
N PRO A 798 -8.26 -21.28 -50.11
CA PRO A 798 -9.21 -21.79 -49.12
C PRO A 798 -10.44 -22.49 -49.74
N ARG A 799 -11.10 -23.34 -48.93
CA ARG A 799 -12.47 -23.81 -49.20
C ARG A 799 -13.42 -23.40 -48.09
N VAL A 800 -14.37 -22.58 -48.51
CA VAL A 800 -15.66 -22.25 -47.90
C VAL A 800 -16.42 -23.53 -47.50
N ASN A 801 -17.02 -23.55 -46.30
CA ASN A 801 -18.38 -24.05 -46.12
C ASN A 801 -19.04 -23.58 -44.81
N SER A 802 -20.17 -22.91 -45.00
CA SER A 802 -21.20 -22.47 -44.07
C SER A 802 -22.02 -23.61 -43.45
N ARG A 803 -22.43 -23.45 -42.17
CA ARG A 803 -23.66 -23.97 -41.52
C ARG A 803 -23.75 -23.27 -40.15
N THR A 804 -24.53 -22.21 -39.94
CA THR A 804 -25.98 -22.18 -39.67
C THR A 804 -26.51 -23.35 -38.85
N LEU A 805 -26.87 -23.07 -37.58
CA LEU A 805 -28.12 -23.53 -36.96
C LEU A 805 -28.46 -22.66 -35.74
N ARG A 806 -29.66 -22.07 -35.79
CA ARG A 806 -30.37 -21.40 -34.71
C ARG A 806 -30.85 -22.43 -33.67
N ARG A 807 -30.71 -22.14 -32.39
CA ARG A 807 -31.83 -21.72 -31.52
C ARG A 807 -31.32 -21.21 -30.19
#